data_AF-A0A3S1ILA8-F1
#
_entry.id   AF-A0A3S1ILA8-F1
#
_cell.length_a   1.000
_cell.length_b   1.000
_cell.length_c   1.000
_cell.angle_alpha   90.00
_cell.angle_beta   90.00
_cell.angle_gamma   90.00
#
_symmetry.space_group_name_H-M   'P 1'
#
loop_
_entity.id
_entity.type
_entity.pdbx_description
1 polymer ?
#
loop_
_entity_poly.entity_id
_entity_poly.type
_entity_poly.pdbx_seq_one_letter_code
_entity_poly.pdbx_strand_id
1 'polypeptide(L)'
;MKFSRLRLLGFKSFVEPGEFVIERGLTGIVGPNGCGKSNLVEALRWVMGESSYKNMRASGMDDVIFSGSGTRPARNTAEVTLFLDNSDRSAPAAFNDADELQVSRRIEREAGSLYRINGKEARAKDVQLLFADQSTGARSPSMVGQGRIGELIQAKPQARRALLEEAAGISGLHTRRHEAELRLKAAEQNLERLDDVVGELESQIESLKRQARQASRFKNLSADIRKAEATLLHLRWTLAKTQEGEARSALAVATALVGDRAAAQMAAAREQGIGAHRLPDLRDAEAAAAAAFQRLSIAKSQIEEEAGRIRARQSELERRLQQLDGDIAREERMVRDNADILERLRTEEAALNSENAGAAEREATTRAAFEQAASTLSQSEAKLAALTAERAEAAASRNQIERTLRDTAERRDRFARQLADVDRELSEILSKVAGLPDPAEKRVLVEQAMALLEEAEAAVSEAEQSVIDARATESAARPPLQDARAELARIETEARTLAKILNAASGDLFPAVLEQISVDRGFETALGAALGEDLDVPLDRSAPVHWGESAIQPGDAALPEGVKSLASVVHAPAQLARRLAQIGIVDAAGDGRRLQSLLAPGQRLVSREGALWRWDGFTASADAPTAAAQRLAQKNRLAEL
;
A
#
# COMPACT_ATOMS: atom_id res chain seq x y z
N MET A 1 -40.15 0.83 68.40
CA MET A 1 -41.07 -0.03 67.59
C MET A 1 -41.58 -1.20 68.42
N LYS A 2 -42.88 -1.53 68.35
CA LYS A 2 -43.50 -2.66 69.09
C LYS A 2 -44.34 -3.51 68.14
N PHE A 3 -44.34 -4.84 68.28
CA PHE A 3 -45.20 -5.71 67.45
C PHE A 3 -46.66 -5.55 67.91
N SER A 4 -47.55 -5.15 67.01
CA SER A 4 -48.97 -4.93 67.32
C SER A 4 -49.84 -6.11 66.87
N ARG A 5 -49.52 -6.69 65.70
CA ARG A 5 -50.32 -7.75 65.09
C ARG A 5 -49.50 -8.62 64.16
N LEU A 6 -49.79 -9.92 64.14
CA LEU A 6 -49.23 -10.90 63.21
C LEU A 6 -50.36 -11.54 62.42
N ARG A 7 -50.26 -11.50 61.09
CA ARG A 7 -51.20 -12.16 60.17
C ARG A 7 -50.49 -13.26 59.39
N LEU A 8 -51.13 -14.42 59.31
CA LEU A 8 -50.62 -15.63 58.68
C LEU A 8 -51.62 -16.14 57.66
N LEU A 9 -51.16 -16.54 56.48
CA LEU A 9 -51.99 -17.17 55.46
C LEU A 9 -51.19 -18.24 54.72
N GLY A 10 -51.67 -19.49 54.72
CA GLY A 10 -51.01 -20.61 54.03
C GLY A 10 -49.65 -21.00 54.63
N PHE A 11 -49.30 -20.50 55.81
CA PHE A 11 -48.00 -20.71 56.45
C PHE A 11 -48.03 -21.91 57.40
N LYS A 12 -47.30 -22.98 57.05
CA LYS A 12 -47.25 -24.24 57.82
C LYS A 12 -48.65 -24.71 58.22
N SER A 13 -48.92 -24.84 59.52
CA SER A 13 -50.22 -25.28 60.06
C SER A 13 -51.38 -24.30 59.85
N PHE A 14 -51.13 -23.06 59.40
CA PHE A 14 -52.14 -22.00 59.26
C PHE A 14 -52.65 -21.91 57.82
N VAL A 15 -53.67 -22.71 57.49
CA VAL A 15 -54.24 -22.80 56.13
C VAL A 15 -55.13 -21.61 55.77
N GLU A 16 -55.89 -21.11 56.73
CA GLU A 16 -56.79 -19.97 56.61
C GLU A 16 -56.16 -18.71 57.21
N PRO A 17 -56.62 -17.50 56.83
CA PRO A 17 -56.11 -16.26 57.40
C PRO A 17 -56.29 -16.26 58.92
N GLY A 18 -55.18 -16.28 59.66
CA GLY A 18 -55.15 -16.13 61.11
C GLY A 18 -54.56 -14.78 61.47
N GLU A 19 -55.27 -13.98 62.26
CA GLU A 19 -54.76 -12.73 62.83
C GLU A 19 -54.57 -12.90 64.35
N PHE A 20 -53.38 -12.52 64.82
CA PHE A 20 -52.98 -12.61 66.21
C PHE A 20 -52.60 -11.21 66.69
N VAL A 21 -53.34 -10.70 67.66
CA VAL A 21 -53.05 -9.41 68.30
C VAL A 21 -51.99 -9.63 69.37
N ILE A 22 -50.96 -8.78 69.38
CA ILE A 22 -49.89 -8.79 70.37
C ILE A 22 -50.06 -7.54 71.23
N GLU A 23 -50.59 -7.73 72.44
CA GLU A 23 -50.82 -6.62 73.36
C GLU A 23 -49.57 -6.29 74.17
N ARG A 24 -49.52 -5.07 74.72
CA ARG A 24 -48.43 -4.65 75.60
C ARG A 24 -48.42 -5.50 76.87
N GLY A 25 -47.25 -6.01 77.24
CA GLY A 25 -47.06 -6.83 78.44
C GLY A 25 -46.81 -8.30 78.11
N LEU A 26 -47.47 -9.21 78.82
CA LEU A 26 -47.29 -10.65 78.66
C LEU A 26 -48.41 -11.24 77.79
N THR A 27 -48.08 -11.61 76.56
CA THR A 27 -48.98 -12.37 75.68
C THR A 27 -48.64 -13.86 75.76
N GLY A 28 -49.58 -14.68 76.25
CA GLY A 28 -49.41 -16.13 76.38
C GLY A 28 -50.09 -16.90 75.26
N ILE A 29 -49.36 -17.81 74.59
CA ILE A 29 -49.91 -18.67 73.53
C ILE A 29 -49.98 -20.11 74.06
N VAL A 30 -51.19 -20.57 74.35
CA VAL A 30 -51.45 -21.90 74.94
C VAL A 30 -52.22 -22.79 73.98
N GLY A 31 -51.99 -24.10 74.08
CA GLY A 31 -52.65 -25.11 73.25
C GLY A 31 -51.98 -26.48 73.38
N PRO A 32 -52.64 -27.55 72.91
CA PRO A 32 -52.12 -28.91 73.00
C PRO A 32 -50.81 -29.11 72.22
N ASN A 33 -50.05 -30.16 72.53
CA ASN A 33 -48.82 -30.47 71.81
C ASN A 33 -49.13 -30.73 70.32
N GLY A 34 -48.32 -30.15 69.44
CA GLY A 34 -48.51 -30.27 67.99
C GLY A 34 -49.50 -29.28 67.34
N CYS A 35 -50.17 -28.39 68.09
CA CYS A 35 -51.13 -27.43 67.51
C CYS A 35 -50.50 -26.24 66.73
N GLY A 36 -49.19 -26.28 66.45
CA GLY A 36 -48.53 -25.23 65.66
C GLY A 36 -48.06 -23.99 66.44
N LYS A 37 -48.06 -24.00 67.77
CA LYS A 37 -47.56 -22.87 68.60
C LYS A 37 -46.17 -22.39 68.18
N SER A 38 -45.26 -23.33 67.96
CA SER A 38 -43.88 -23.02 67.60
C SER A 38 -43.73 -22.45 66.18
N ASN A 39 -44.76 -22.60 65.33
CA ASN A 39 -44.78 -22.02 63.99
C ASN A 39 -45.04 -20.50 64.01
N LEU A 40 -45.63 -19.96 65.09
CA LEU A 40 -45.83 -18.51 65.24
C LEU A 40 -44.50 -17.78 65.42
N VAL A 41 -43.60 -18.34 66.23
CA VAL A 41 -42.25 -17.80 66.43
C VAL A 41 -41.43 -17.88 65.13
N GLU A 42 -41.58 -18.97 64.39
CA GLU A 42 -40.95 -19.12 63.08
C GLU A 42 -41.49 -18.11 62.06
N ALA A 43 -42.80 -17.88 62.04
CA ALA A 43 -43.40 -16.89 61.15
C ALA A 43 -42.84 -15.49 61.42
N LEU A 44 -42.65 -15.12 62.69
CA LEU A 44 -41.97 -13.88 63.07
C LEU A 44 -40.54 -13.84 62.52
N ARG A 45 -39.72 -14.89 62.72
CA ARG A 45 -38.35 -14.95 62.17
C ARG A 45 -38.34 -14.83 60.64
N TRP A 46 -39.30 -15.46 59.99
CA TRP A 46 -39.38 -15.51 58.54
C TRP A 46 -39.71 -14.15 57.93
N VAL A 47 -40.71 -13.45 58.46
CA VAL A 47 -41.09 -12.10 58.00
C VAL A 47 -40.01 -11.07 58.31
N MET A 48 -39.24 -11.27 59.38
CA MET A 48 -38.07 -10.44 59.74
C MET A 48 -36.80 -10.75 58.92
N GLY A 49 -36.90 -11.60 57.89
CA GLY A 49 -35.82 -11.77 56.91
C GLY A 49 -34.94 -13.01 57.09
N GLU A 50 -35.30 -14.01 57.90
CA GLU A 50 -34.53 -15.26 57.96
C GLU A 50 -34.59 -16.02 56.63
N SER A 51 -33.44 -16.20 55.99
CA SER A 51 -33.28 -16.88 54.70
C SER A 51 -32.84 -18.35 54.84
N SER A 52 -32.47 -18.80 56.04
CA SER A 52 -32.10 -20.19 56.30
C SER A 52 -33.33 -21.08 56.53
N TYR A 53 -33.60 -22.00 55.61
CA TYR A 53 -34.65 -23.02 55.75
C TYR A 53 -34.42 -23.95 56.95
N LYS A 54 -33.16 -24.18 57.34
CA LYS A 54 -32.80 -24.97 58.54
C LYS A 54 -33.32 -24.33 59.82
N ASN A 55 -33.19 -22.99 59.93
CA ASN A 55 -33.67 -22.23 61.09
C ASN A 55 -35.21 -22.17 61.17
N MET A 56 -35.87 -22.49 60.05
CA MET A 56 -37.31 -22.59 59.91
C MET A 56 -37.83 -24.00 60.15
N ARG A 57 -36.99 -24.96 60.60
CA ARG A 57 -37.34 -26.40 60.74
C ARG A 57 -38.04 -26.95 59.50
N ALA A 58 -37.44 -26.70 58.35
CA ALA A 58 -37.94 -27.07 57.04
C ALA A 58 -36.80 -27.72 56.23
N SER A 59 -37.10 -28.57 55.24
CA SER A 59 -36.09 -29.18 54.35
C SER A 59 -35.71 -28.29 53.16
N GLY A 60 -36.63 -27.41 52.76
CA GLY A 60 -36.42 -26.32 51.81
C GLY A 60 -37.24 -25.10 52.19
N MET A 61 -37.02 -23.96 51.51
CA MET A 61 -37.76 -22.73 51.83
C MET A 61 -39.25 -22.86 51.45
N ASP A 62 -39.59 -23.65 50.43
CA ASP A 62 -40.96 -23.89 49.99
C ASP A 62 -41.79 -24.73 50.99
N ASP A 63 -41.13 -25.41 51.92
CA ASP A 63 -41.77 -26.22 52.98
C ASP A 63 -42.39 -25.35 54.08
N VAL A 64 -42.22 -24.02 54.02
CA VAL A 64 -43.02 -23.10 54.86
C VAL A 64 -44.46 -22.96 54.34
N ILE A 65 -44.72 -23.37 53.10
CA ILE A 65 -46.05 -23.38 52.49
C ILE A 65 -46.80 -24.61 52.96
N PHE A 66 -48.07 -24.46 53.35
CA PHE A 66 -48.92 -25.59 53.75
C PHE A 66 -48.96 -26.67 52.66
N SER A 67 -48.46 -27.86 53.00
CA SER A 67 -48.31 -29.01 52.08
C SER A 67 -49.56 -29.89 51.95
N GLY A 68 -50.68 -29.51 52.59
CA GLY A 68 -51.92 -30.28 52.59
C GLY A 68 -52.10 -31.14 53.85
N SER A 69 -53.34 -31.54 54.12
CA SER A 69 -53.69 -32.53 55.13
C SER A 69 -54.76 -33.47 54.57
N GLY A 70 -55.09 -34.56 55.26
CA GLY A 70 -56.10 -35.53 54.79
C GLY A 70 -57.48 -34.92 54.49
N THR A 71 -57.78 -33.73 55.01
CA THR A 71 -59.05 -33.01 54.79
C THR A 71 -58.90 -31.70 54.03
N ARG A 72 -57.67 -31.26 53.67
CA ARG A 72 -57.43 -29.94 53.06
C ARG A 72 -56.35 -29.99 51.98
N PRO A 73 -56.57 -29.40 50.80
CA PRO A 73 -55.58 -29.36 49.73
C PRO A 73 -54.37 -28.50 50.10
N ALA A 74 -53.22 -28.81 49.49
CA ALA A 74 -52.00 -28.01 49.61
C ALA A 74 -52.21 -26.58 49.05
N ARG A 75 -51.44 -25.62 49.57
CA ARG A 75 -51.38 -24.25 49.03
C ARG A 75 -50.16 -24.06 48.14
N ASN A 76 -50.25 -23.10 47.22
CA ASN A 76 -49.14 -22.68 46.37
C ASN A 76 -48.40 -21.45 46.90
N THR A 77 -49.00 -20.75 47.87
CA THR A 77 -48.40 -19.55 48.46
C THR A 77 -48.56 -19.55 49.97
N ALA A 78 -47.59 -18.91 50.64
CA ALA A 78 -47.67 -18.55 52.04
C ALA A 78 -47.32 -17.08 52.20
N GLU A 79 -48.06 -16.39 53.07
CA GLU A 79 -47.84 -14.98 53.38
C GLU A 79 -47.87 -14.78 54.90
N VAL A 80 -46.89 -14.04 55.39
CA VAL A 80 -46.82 -13.59 56.77
C VAL A 80 -46.67 -12.08 56.76
N THR A 81 -47.51 -11.40 57.52
CA THR A 81 -47.48 -9.94 57.68
C THR A 81 -47.34 -9.59 59.14
N LEU A 82 -46.35 -8.78 59.47
CA LEU A 82 -46.10 -8.23 60.79
C LEU A 82 -46.42 -6.74 60.79
N PHE A 83 -47.24 -6.32 61.73
CA PHE A 83 -47.57 -4.93 61.98
C PHE A 83 -46.79 -4.44 63.21
N LEU A 84 -46.16 -3.27 63.06
CA LEU A 84 -45.31 -2.63 64.04
C LEU A 84 -45.89 -1.25 64.38
N ASP A 85 -46.09 -0.99 65.66
CA ASP A 85 -46.32 0.35 66.19
C ASP A 85 -45.00 1.14 66.13
N ASN A 86 -45.00 2.22 65.34
CA ASN A 86 -43.91 3.17 65.12
C ASN A 86 -44.26 4.59 65.60
N SER A 87 -45.20 4.73 66.55
CA SER A 87 -45.54 6.03 67.17
C SER A 87 -44.33 6.75 67.79
N ASP A 88 -43.36 6.00 68.31
CA ASP A 88 -42.09 6.53 68.86
C ASP A 88 -41.07 6.96 67.77
N ARG A 89 -41.44 6.86 66.48
CA ARG A 89 -40.63 7.24 65.30
C ARG A 89 -39.20 6.68 65.32
N SER A 90 -39.07 5.42 65.71
CA SER A 90 -37.77 4.75 65.84
C SER A 90 -37.32 4.04 64.55
N ALA A 91 -38.13 4.04 63.48
CA ALA A 91 -37.73 3.44 62.21
C ALA A 91 -36.62 4.22 61.48
N PRO A 92 -35.85 3.57 60.60
CA PRO A 92 -34.92 4.24 59.70
C PRO A 92 -35.62 5.34 58.90
N ALA A 93 -34.89 6.43 58.59
CA ALA A 93 -35.45 7.62 57.94
C ALA A 93 -36.25 7.33 56.66
N ALA A 94 -35.85 6.32 55.88
CA ALA A 94 -36.54 5.92 54.66
C ALA A 94 -37.95 5.33 54.87
N PHE A 95 -38.28 4.93 56.10
CA PHE A 95 -39.54 4.29 56.45
C PHE A 95 -40.24 4.97 57.63
N ASN A 96 -39.78 6.13 58.10
CA ASN A 96 -40.26 6.74 59.35
C ASN A 96 -41.45 7.70 59.16
N ASP A 97 -42.17 7.60 58.04
CA ASP A 97 -43.24 8.54 57.65
C ASP A 97 -44.62 8.15 58.21
N ALA A 98 -44.79 6.90 58.69
CA ALA A 98 -46.07 6.40 59.22
C ALA A 98 -45.97 5.95 60.69
N ASP A 99 -47.08 6.05 61.42
CA ASP A 99 -47.21 5.58 62.81
C ASP A 99 -47.35 4.06 62.93
N GLU A 100 -47.77 3.38 61.85
CA GLU A 100 -47.77 1.92 61.76
C GLU A 100 -46.91 1.47 60.57
N LEU A 101 -46.09 0.45 60.79
CA LEU A 101 -45.30 -0.19 59.74
C LEU A 101 -45.80 -1.60 59.48
N GLN A 102 -46.05 -1.91 58.22
CA GLN A 102 -46.46 -3.21 57.75
C GLN A 102 -45.30 -3.87 57.01
N VAL A 103 -44.75 -4.96 57.55
CA VAL A 103 -43.75 -5.78 56.86
C VAL A 103 -44.40 -7.09 56.46
N SER A 104 -44.44 -7.41 55.17
CA SER A 104 -44.92 -8.69 54.69
C SER A 104 -43.87 -9.44 53.88
N ARG A 105 -43.91 -10.76 54.03
CA ARG A 105 -43.15 -11.69 53.20
C ARG A 105 -44.12 -12.69 52.61
N ARG A 106 -44.10 -12.83 51.29
CA ARG A 106 -44.89 -13.81 50.55
C ARG A 106 -43.95 -14.73 49.79
N ILE A 107 -44.19 -16.02 49.82
CA ILE A 107 -43.48 -16.99 49.00
C ILE A 107 -44.47 -17.74 48.13
N GLU A 108 -44.05 -18.00 46.91
CA GLU A 108 -44.74 -18.85 45.97
C GLU A 108 -43.81 -20.01 45.60
N ARG A 109 -44.38 -21.21 45.53
CA ARG A 109 -43.64 -22.44 45.26
C ARG A 109 -42.84 -22.27 43.97
N GLU A 110 -41.54 -22.58 44.01
CA GLU A 110 -40.60 -22.43 42.89
C GLU A 110 -40.37 -20.99 42.36
N ALA A 111 -41.05 -19.97 42.89
CA ALA A 111 -40.93 -18.57 42.45
C ALA A 111 -40.17 -17.67 43.45
N GLY A 112 -39.84 -18.19 44.64
CA GLY A 112 -39.04 -17.48 45.64
C GLY A 112 -39.85 -16.54 46.54
N SER A 113 -39.14 -15.82 47.42
CA SER A 113 -39.74 -14.91 48.41
C SER A 113 -39.78 -13.46 47.92
N LEU A 114 -40.96 -12.84 47.99
CA LEU A 114 -41.19 -11.42 47.81
C LEU A 114 -41.34 -10.72 49.17
N TYR A 115 -40.64 -9.62 49.37
CA TYR A 115 -40.72 -8.82 50.59
C TYR A 115 -41.38 -7.47 50.31
N ARG A 116 -42.21 -7.00 51.23
CA ARG A 116 -42.85 -5.68 51.15
C ARG A 116 -42.78 -4.95 52.48
N ILE A 117 -42.57 -3.64 52.41
CA ILE A 117 -42.68 -2.70 53.54
C ILE A 117 -43.72 -1.66 53.14
N ASN A 118 -44.81 -1.53 53.91
CA ASN A 118 -45.96 -0.66 53.62
C ASN A 118 -46.51 -0.84 52.20
N GLY A 119 -46.57 -2.09 51.73
CA GLY A 119 -47.05 -2.44 50.40
C GLY A 119 -46.05 -2.22 49.25
N LYS A 120 -44.93 -1.54 49.46
CA LYS A 120 -43.86 -1.37 48.46
C LYS A 120 -42.89 -2.55 48.51
N GLU A 121 -42.46 -3.04 47.35
CA GLU A 121 -41.45 -4.10 47.28
C GLU A 121 -40.12 -3.64 47.86
N ALA A 122 -39.54 -4.49 48.70
CA ALA A 122 -38.28 -4.25 49.38
C ALA A 122 -37.35 -5.43 49.14
N ARG A 123 -36.03 -5.21 49.21
CA ARG A 123 -35.07 -6.33 49.14
C ARG A 123 -35.02 -7.02 50.50
N ALA A 124 -34.72 -8.31 50.50
CA ALA A 124 -34.54 -9.08 51.74
C ALA A 124 -33.53 -8.41 52.69
N LYS A 125 -32.46 -7.81 52.15
CA LYS A 125 -31.46 -7.06 52.91
C LYS A 125 -32.01 -5.81 53.58
N ASP A 126 -32.91 -5.08 52.91
CA ASP A 126 -33.49 -3.85 53.45
C ASP A 126 -34.41 -4.18 54.65
N VAL A 127 -35.16 -5.28 54.57
CA VAL A 127 -35.97 -5.81 55.67
C VAL A 127 -35.09 -6.30 56.83
N GLN A 128 -33.99 -7.00 56.54
CA GLN A 128 -33.03 -7.43 57.56
C GLN A 128 -32.41 -6.24 58.30
N LEU A 129 -32.04 -5.18 57.57
CA LEU A 129 -31.45 -3.97 58.14
C LEU A 129 -32.45 -3.23 59.04
N LEU A 130 -33.72 -3.13 58.63
CA LEU A 130 -34.81 -2.53 59.41
C LEU A 130 -34.91 -3.12 60.83
N PHE A 131 -34.79 -4.45 60.96
CA PHE A 131 -34.86 -5.11 62.28
C PHE A 131 -33.50 -5.24 62.99
N ALA A 132 -32.38 -5.17 62.28
CA ALA A 132 -31.04 -5.22 62.85
C ALA A 132 -30.73 -3.98 63.72
N ASP A 133 -31.13 -2.80 63.25
CA ASP A 133 -30.93 -1.52 63.97
C ASP A 133 -31.71 -1.42 65.28
N GLN A 134 -32.74 -2.25 65.45
CA GLN A 134 -33.60 -2.28 66.63
C GLN A 134 -33.30 -3.46 67.57
N SER A 135 -32.25 -4.25 67.27
CA SER A 135 -31.92 -5.50 67.98
C SER A 135 -33.10 -6.51 68.04
N THR A 136 -34.08 -6.39 67.13
CA THR A 136 -35.29 -7.22 67.05
C THR A 136 -35.29 -8.13 65.81
N GLY A 137 -34.13 -8.33 65.16
CA GLY A 137 -33.98 -9.16 63.98
C GLY A 137 -34.36 -10.63 64.18
N ALA A 138 -34.50 -11.37 63.08
CA ALA A 138 -34.84 -12.80 63.10
C ALA A 138 -33.87 -13.69 63.90
N ARG A 139 -32.64 -13.20 64.14
CA ARG A 139 -31.59 -13.86 64.93
C ARG A 139 -31.33 -13.21 66.29
N SER A 140 -32.18 -12.24 66.68
CA SER A 140 -32.06 -11.50 67.93
C SER A 140 -31.96 -12.44 69.13
N PRO A 141 -31.10 -12.13 70.12
CA PRO A 141 -31.02 -12.87 71.38
C PRO A 141 -32.35 -12.87 72.15
N SER A 142 -33.25 -11.92 71.88
CA SER A 142 -34.59 -11.86 72.46
C SER A 142 -35.56 -12.92 71.89
N MET A 143 -35.20 -13.61 70.81
CA MET A 143 -35.99 -14.70 70.22
C MET A 143 -35.43 -16.08 70.58
N VAL A 144 -35.91 -16.65 71.67
CA VAL A 144 -35.46 -17.97 72.13
C VAL A 144 -36.35 -19.08 71.58
N GLY A 145 -35.81 -19.88 70.66
CA GLY A 145 -36.46 -21.08 70.13
C GLY A 145 -36.07 -22.35 70.89
N GLN A 146 -36.74 -23.47 70.60
CA GLN A 146 -36.40 -24.78 71.15
C GLN A 146 -34.95 -25.16 70.79
N GLY A 147 -34.13 -25.54 71.78
CA GLY A 147 -32.72 -25.92 71.59
C GLY A 147 -31.72 -24.76 71.56
N ARG A 148 -32.17 -23.51 71.38
CA ARG A 148 -31.30 -22.33 71.21
C ARG A 148 -30.46 -22.00 72.45
N ILE A 149 -30.97 -22.28 73.65
CA ILE A 149 -30.24 -22.06 74.91
C ILE A 149 -29.00 -22.98 74.96
N GLY A 150 -29.14 -24.24 74.54
CA GLY A 150 -28.02 -25.18 74.47
C GLY A 150 -26.96 -24.75 73.45
N GLU A 151 -27.39 -24.28 72.26
CA GLU A 151 -26.50 -23.74 71.24
C GLU A 151 -25.72 -22.51 71.73
N LEU A 152 -26.38 -21.61 72.46
CA LEU A 152 -25.74 -20.40 73.02
C LEU A 152 -24.65 -20.76 74.03
N ILE A 153 -24.89 -21.77 74.86
CA ILE A 153 -23.91 -22.25 75.86
C ILE A 153 -22.70 -22.89 75.16
N GLN A 154 -22.93 -23.68 74.12
CA GLN A 154 -21.89 -24.38 73.35
C GLN A 154 -21.20 -23.52 72.27
N ALA A 155 -21.68 -22.29 72.03
CA ALA A 155 -21.16 -21.42 70.98
C ALA A 155 -19.69 -21.04 71.20
N LYS A 156 -18.88 -21.13 70.12
CA LYS A 156 -17.49 -20.67 70.09
C LYS A 156 -17.39 -19.17 70.41
N PRO A 157 -16.25 -18.68 70.94
CA PRO A 157 -16.06 -17.28 71.32
C PRO A 157 -16.43 -16.26 70.23
N GLN A 158 -16.10 -16.53 68.96
CA GLN A 158 -16.45 -15.65 67.83
C GLN A 158 -17.96 -15.55 67.60
N ALA A 159 -18.70 -16.66 67.69
CA ALA A 159 -20.16 -16.66 67.58
C ALA A 159 -20.81 -15.97 68.79
N ARG A 160 -20.22 -16.11 69.98
CA ARG A 160 -20.65 -15.39 71.19
C ARG A 160 -20.37 -13.89 71.11
N ARG A 161 -19.25 -13.49 70.50
CA ARG A 161 -18.93 -12.08 70.23
C ARG A 161 -19.97 -11.42 69.36
N ALA A 162 -20.40 -12.06 68.27
CA ALA A 162 -21.47 -11.53 67.42
C ALA A 162 -22.78 -11.26 68.20
N LEU A 163 -23.13 -12.13 69.15
CA LEU A 163 -24.28 -11.93 70.04
C LEU A 163 -24.08 -10.75 71.01
N LEU A 164 -22.86 -10.56 71.54
CA LEU A 164 -22.53 -9.42 72.39
C LEU A 164 -22.55 -8.10 71.61
N GLU A 165 -22.07 -8.10 70.37
CA GLU A 165 -22.10 -6.95 69.45
C GLU A 165 -23.53 -6.57 69.03
N GLU A 166 -24.40 -7.58 68.84
CA GLU A 166 -25.83 -7.39 68.60
C GLU A 166 -26.57 -6.85 69.85
N ALA A 167 -26.21 -7.34 71.04
CA ALA A 167 -26.73 -6.84 72.31
C ALA A 167 -26.25 -5.42 72.63
N ALA A 168 -25.03 -5.06 72.19
CA ALA A 168 -24.49 -3.71 72.29
C ALA A 168 -25.01 -2.74 71.21
N GLY A 169 -25.82 -3.22 70.26
CA GLY A 169 -26.41 -2.40 69.21
C GLY A 169 -25.44 -1.91 68.12
N ILE A 170 -24.22 -2.47 68.04
CA ILE A 170 -23.18 -2.03 67.08
C ILE A 170 -23.16 -2.85 65.78
N SER A 171 -23.93 -3.93 65.70
CA SER A 171 -24.00 -4.81 64.52
C SER A 171 -24.44 -4.05 63.24
N GLY A 172 -25.46 -3.19 63.34
CA GLY A 172 -25.93 -2.38 62.22
C GLY A 172 -24.89 -1.37 61.70
N LEU A 173 -24.03 -0.84 62.59
CA LEU A 173 -22.96 0.09 62.22
C LEU A 173 -21.88 -0.61 61.38
N HIS A 174 -21.49 -1.82 61.77
CA HIS A 174 -20.52 -2.62 61.02
C HIS A 174 -21.04 -3.03 59.64
N THR A 175 -22.31 -3.43 59.55
CA THR A 175 -22.94 -3.77 58.26
C THR A 175 -22.98 -2.55 57.32
N ARG A 176 -23.33 -1.36 57.84
CA ARG A 176 -23.32 -0.12 57.03
C ARG A 176 -21.92 0.29 56.59
N ARG A 177 -20.91 0.18 57.46
CA ARG A 177 -19.52 0.48 57.10
C ARG A 177 -19.04 -0.41 55.95
N HIS A 178 -19.29 -1.71 56.05
CA HIS A 178 -18.91 -2.65 55.01
C HIS A 178 -19.63 -2.39 53.68
N GLU A 179 -20.92 -2.02 53.73
CA GLU A 179 -21.67 -1.65 52.53
C GLU A 179 -21.13 -0.36 51.89
N ALA A 180 -20.76 0.64 52.70
CA ALA A 180 -20.14 1.86 52.22
C ALA A 180 -18.77 1.59 51.57
N GLU A 181 -17.93 0.74 52.19
CA GLU A 181 -16.64 0.30 51.62
C GLU A 181 -16.83 -0.41 50.27
N LEU A 182 -17.82 -1.31 50.16
CA LEU A 182 -18.16 -1.98 48.90
C LEU A 182 -18.60 -1.00 47.81
N ARG A 183 -19.42 0.00 48.16
CA ARG A 183 -19.85 1.05 47.22
C ARG A 183 -18.70 1.94 46.79
N LEU A 184 -17.81 2.30 47.71
CA LEU A 184 -16.61 3.11 47.41
C LEU A 184 -15.71 2.37 46.42
N LYS A 185 -15.40 1.10 46.69
CA LYS A 185 -14.56 0.28 45.82
C LYS A 185 -15.16 0.11 44.41
N ALA A 186 -16.48 -0.03 44.32
CA ALA A 186 -17.17 -0.07 43.04
C ALA A 186 -17.08 1.27 42.29
N ALA A 187 -17.16 2.40 43.01
CA ALA A 187 -16.99 3.73 42.41
C ALA A 187 -15.54 3.95 41.92
N GLU A 188 -14.53 3.51 42.68
CA GLU A 188 -13.12 3.56 42.28
C GLU A 188 -12.87 2.76 41.00
N GLN A 189 -13.38 1.53 40.92
CA GLN A 189 -13.29 0.73 39.69
C GLN A 189 -13.99 1.37 38.49
N ASN A 190 -15.13 2.04 38.72
CA ASN A 190 -15.80 2.77 37.64
C ASN A 190 -14.97 3.97 37.17
N LEU A 191 -14.26 4.64 38.08
CA LEU A 191 -13.37 5.75 37.76
C LEU A 191 -12.18 5.29 36.92
N GLU A 192 -11.54 4.20 37.32
CA GLU A 192 -10.41 3.60 36.60
C GLU A 192 -10.80 3.24 35.15
N ARG A 193 -11.99 2.66 34.96
CA ARG A 193 -12.52 2.40 33.61
C ARG A 193 -12.80 3.67 32.82
N LEU A 194 -13.18 4.75 33.50
CA LEU A 194 -13.46 6.04 32.85
C LEU A 194 -12.16 6.69 32.38
N ASP A 195 -11.09 6.57 33.17
CA ASP A 195 -9.75 7.02 32.80
C ASP A 195 -9.21 6.24 31.59
N ASP A 196 -9.42 4.92 31.52
CA ASP A 196 -9.07 4.12 30.34
C ASP A 196 -9.80 4.63 29.07
N VAL A 197 -11.10 4.89 29.18
CA VAL A 197 -11.92 5.42 28.07
C VAL A 197 -11.44 6.81 27.66
N VAL A 198 -11.08 7.67 28.61
CA VAL A 198 -10.52 9.00 28.33
C VAL A 198 -9.20 8.87 27.57
N GLY A 199 -8.29 7.99 28.01
CA GLY A 199 -7.03 7.73 27.30
C GLY A 199 -7.24 7.21 25.87
N GLU A 200 -8.23 6.34 25.67
CA GLU A 200 -8.59 5.88 24.32
C GLU A 200 -9.10 7.04 23.44
N LEU A 201 -10.01 7.88 23.98
CA LEU A 201 -10.55 9.03 23.26
C LEU A 201 -9.45 10.06 22.93
N GLU A 202 -8.49 10.30 23.82
CA GLU A 202 -7.35 11.17 23.55
C GLU A 202 -6.50 10.65 22.38
N SER A 203 -6.25 9.33 22.33
CA SER A 203 -5.54 8.71 21.21
C SER A 203 -6.31 8.86 19.88
N GLN A 204 -7.63 8.70 19.92
CA GLN A 204 -8.49 8.89 18.75
C GLN A 204 -8.50 10.35 18.29
N ILE A 205 -8.57 11.30 19.22
CA ILE A 205 -8.49 12.75 18.92
C ILE A 205 -7.16 13.09 18.24
N GLU A 206 -6.04 12.54 18.71
CA GLU A 206 -4.74 12.84 18.13
C GLU A 206 -4.60 12.24 16.72
N SER A 207 -5.15 11.04 16.50
CA SER A 207 -5.28 10.45 15.16
C SER A 207 -6.13 11.34 14.23
N LEU A 208 -7.31 11.77 14.69
CA LEU A 208 -8.20 12.64 13.94
C LEU A 208 -7.56 14.00 13.62
N LYS A 209 -6.79 14.58 14.53
CA LYS A 209 -6.01 15.81 14.26
C LYS A 209 -4.99 15.61 13.13
N ARG A 210 -4.28 14.46 13.11
CA ARG A 210 -3.35 14.14 12.02
C ARG A 210 -4.09 13.99 10.68
N GLN A 211 -5.21 13.28 10.68
CA GLN A 211 -6.05 13.12 9.50
C GLN A 211 -6.59 14.47 8.99
N ALA A 212 -7.06 15.34 9.88
CA ALA A 212 -7.53 16.68 9.54
C ALA A 212 -6.41 17.54 8.90
N ARG A 213 -5.19 17.49 9.45
CA ARG A 213 -4.02 18.17 8.87
C ARG A 213 -3.68 17.64 7.48
N GLN A 214 -3.72 16.32 7.29
CA GLN A 214 -3.50 15.71 5.96
C GLN A 214 -4.58 16.12 4.96
N ALA A 215 -5.86 16.06 5.36
CA ALA A 215 -6.97 16.48 4.51
C ALA A 215 -6.90 17.97 4.14
N SER A 216 -6.49 18.84 5.08
CA SER A 216 -6.26 20.26 4.80
C SER A 216 -5.10 20.48 3.82
N ARG A 217 -3.98 19.77 4.00
CA ARG A 217 -2.86 19.82 3.04
C ARG A 217 -3.29 19.35 1.66
N PHE A 218 -4.02 18.24 1.58
CA PHE A 218 -4.55 17.72 0.33
C PHE A 218 -5.47 18.73 -0.38
N LYS A 219 -6.40 19.38 0.36
CA LYS A 219 -7.27 20.42 -0.20
C LYS A 219 -6.50 21.60 -0.77
N ASN A 220 -5.50 22.10 -0.03
CA ASN A 220 -4.68 23.22 -0.48
C ASN A 220 -3.88 22.83 -1.73
N LEU A 221 -3.19 21.69 -1.70
CA LEU A 221 -2.39 21.22 -2.83
C LEU A 221 -3.27 20.94 -4.06
N SER A 222 -4.47 20.37 -3.87
CA SER A 222 -5.44 20.16 -4.95
C SER A 222 -5.92 21.48 -5.57
N ALA A 223 -6.11 22.51 -4.75
CA ALA A 223 -6.47 23.83 -5.24
C ALA A 223 -5.33 24.47 -6.06
N ASP A 224 -4.09 24.32 -5.60
CA ASP A 224 -2.89 24.78 -6.31
C ASP A 224 -2.70 24.03 -7.64
N ILE A 225 -2.87 22.71 -7.64
CA ILE A 225 -2.84 21.88 -8.85
C ILE A 225 -3.90 22.34 -9.85
N ARG A 226 -5.17 22.48 -9.41
CA ARG A 226 -6.25 22.97 -10.30
C ARG A 226 -5.94 24.35 -10.87
N LYS A 227 -5.37 25.25 -10.07
CA LYS A 227 -4.96 26.58 -10.53
C LYS A 227 -3.86 26.50 -11.58
N ALA A 228 -2.84 25.66 -11.36
CA ALA A 228 -1.75 25.45 -12.30
C ALA A 228 -2.25 24.80 -13.60
N GLU A 229 -3.11 23.79 -13.51
CA GLU A 229 -3.74 23.13 -14.66
C GLU A 229 -4.60 24.10 -15.47
N ALA A 230 -5.45 24.90 -14.81
CA ALA A 230 -6.25 25.92 -15.47
C ALA A 230 -5.37 26.96 -16.19
N THR A 231 -4.26 27.36 -15.57
CA THR A 231 -3.29 28.28 -16.17
C THR A 231 -2.62 27.66 -17.39
N LEU A 232 -2.17 26.40 -17.28
CA LEU A 232 -1.55 25.68 -18.39
C LEU A 232 -2.52 25.53 -19.57
N LEU A 233 -3.78 25.14 -19.29
CA LEU A 233 -4.81 25.00 -20.31
C LEU A 233 -5.13 26.34 -20.97
N HIS A 234 -5.19 27.43 -20.21
CA HIS A 234 -5.39 28.77 -20.76
C HIS A 234 -4.22 29.20 -21.67
N LEU A 235 -2.97 28.95 -21.27
CA LEU A 235 -1.80 29.23 -22.09
C LEU A 235 -1.81 28.41 -23.39
N ARG A 236 -2.12 27.11 -23.30
CA ARG A 236 -2.25 26.24 -24.49
C ARG A 236 -3.36 26.71 -25.42
N TRP A 237 -4.51 27.09 -24.87
CA TRP A 237 -5.62 27.64 -25.64
C TRP A 237 -5.25 28.95 -26.33
N THR A 238 -4.56 29.84 -25.61
CA THR A 238 -4.10 31.13 -26.15
C THR A 238 -3.12 30.92 -27.30
N LEU A 239 -2.13 30.03 -27.13
CA LEU A 239 -1.18 29.66 -28.18
C LEU A 239 -1.91 29.07 -29.40
N ALA A 240 -2.83 28.13 -29.17
CA ALA A 240 -3.62 27.53 -30.24
C ALA A 240 -4.48 28.57 -30.99
N LYS A 241 -5.03 29.57 -30.28
CA LYS A 241 -5.76 30.68 -30.91
C LYS A 241 -4.85 31.58 -31.74
N THR A 242 -3.64 31.87 -31.28
CA THR A 242 -2.65 32.62 -32.06
C THR A 242 -2.29 31.85 -33.33
N GLN A 243 -1.97 30.56 -33.22
CA GLN A 243 -1.65 29.69 -34.35
C GLN A 243 -2.83 29.56 -35.34
N GLU A 244 -4.06 29.46 -34.83
CA GLU A 244 -5.27 29.48 -35.67
C GLU A 244 -5.38 30.81 -36.45
N GLY A 245 -5.11 31.94 -35.78
CA GLY A 245 -5.10 33.26 -36.41
C GLY A 245 -4.05 33.38 -37.51
N GLU A 246 -2.82 32.93 -37.25
CA GLU A 246 -1.73 32.89 -38.22
C GLU A 246 -2.06 32.00 -39.42
N ALA A 247 -2.59 30.80 -39.17
CA ALA A 247 -2.99 29.87 -40.23
C ALA A 247 -4.14 30.43 -41.07
N ARG A 248 -5.13 31.09 -40.46
CA ARG A 248 -6.22 31.77 -41.19
C ARG A 248 -5.69 32.92 -42.05
N SER A 249 -4.75 33.71 -41.52
CA SER A 249 -4.10 34.78 -42.27
C SER A 249 -3.32 34.23 -43.46
N ALA A 250 -2.50 33.20 -43.25
CA ALA A 250 -1.76 32.52 -44.31
C ALA A 250 -2.69 31.91 -45.38
N LEU A 251 -3.80 31.31 -44.97
CA LEU A 251 -4.83 30.79 -45.89
C LEU A 251 -5.46 31.90 -46.73
N ALA A 252 -5.78 33.04 -46.12
CA ALA A 252 -6.34 34.19 -46.83
C ALA A 252 -5.36 34.73 -47.89
N VAL A 253 -4.07 34.85 -47.53
CA VAL A 253 -3.01 35.26 -48.47
C VAL A 253 -2.86 34.24 -49.60
N ALA A 254 -2.83 32.94 -49.28
CA ALA A 254 -2.72 31.89 -50.29
C ALA A 254 -3.93 31.87 -51.23
N THR A 255 -5.14 32.08 -50.70
CA THR A 255 -6.37 32.13 -51.50
C THR A 255 -6.40 33.34 -52.42
N ALA A 256 -5.96 34.51 -51.94
CA ALA A 256 -5.79 35.70 -52.78
C ALA A 256 -4.79 35.44 -53.91
N LEU A 257 -3.62 34.85 -53.60
CA LEU A 257 -2.62 34.50 -54.60
C LEU A 257 -3.16 33.51 -55.65
N VAL A 258 -3.91 32.48 -55.23
CA VAL A 258 -4.55 31.54 -56.15
C VAL A 258 -5.54 32.27 -57.06
N GLY A 259 -6.33 33.21 -56.51
CA GLY A 259 -7.22 34.07 -57.29
C GLY A 259 -6.48 34.90 -58.35
N ASP A 260 -5.39 35.56 -57.96
CA ASP A 260 -4.57 36.36 -58.86
C ASP A 260 -3.94 35.50 -59.98
N ARG A 261 -3.42 34.32 -59.63
CA ARG A 261 -2.85 33.39 -60.62
C ARG A 261 -3.91 32.82 -61.56
N ALA A 262 -5.10 32.50 -61.06
CA ALA A 262 -6.21 32.06 -61.89
C ALA A 262 -6.66 33.17 -62.86
N ALA A 263 -6.74 34.42 -62.39
CA ALA A 263 -7.05 35.57 -63.24
C ALA A 263 -5.99 35.79 -64.32
N ALA A 264 -4.71 35.72 -63.96
CA ALA A 264 -3.61 35.82 -64.92
C ALA A 264 -3.63 34.68 -65.95
N GLN A 265 -3.91 33.44 -65.52
CA GLN A 265 -4.05 32.30 -66.42
C GLN A 265 -5.23 32.49 -67.38
N MET A 266 -6.38 32.94 -66.88
CA MET A 266 -7.56 33.24 -67.71
C MET A 266 -7.26 34.35 -68.74
N ALA A 267 -6.57 35.40 -68.33
CA ALA A 267 -6.15 36.48 -69.23
C ALA A 267 -5.19 35.97 -70.32
N ALA A 268 -4.18 35.19 -69.95
CA ALA A 268 -3.24 34.59 -70.88
C ALA A 268 -3.93 33.60 -71.85
N ALA A 269 -4.85 32.77 -71.35
CA ALA A 269 -5.64 31.86 -72.18
C ALA A 269 -6.55 32.62 -73.15
N ARG A 270 -7.15 33.73 -72.72
CA ARG A 270 -7.93 34.62 -73.59
C ARG A 270 -7.07 35.23 -74.68
N GLU A 271 -5.90 35.75 -74.33
CA GLU A 271 -4.97 36.34 -75.29
C GLU A 271 -4.43 35.32 -76.28
N GLN A 272 -4.11 34.11 -75.81
CA GLN A 272 -3.73 32.98 -76.66
C GLN A 272 -4.87 32.58 -77.60
N GLY A 273 -6.13 32.55 -77.14
CA GLY A 273 -7.30 32.29 -77.97
C GLY A 273 -7.52 33.36 -79.05
N ILE A 274 -7.38 34.64 -78.69
CA ILE A 274 -7.44 35.76 -79.65
C ILE A 274 -6.31 35.65 -80.68
N GLY A 275 -5.08 35.37 -80.23
CA GLY A 275 -3.93 35.17 -81.10
C GLY A 275 -4.12 33.99 -82.06
N ALA A 276 -4.59 32.85 -81.54
CA ALA A 276 -4.87 31.65 -82.33
C ALA A 276 -5.98 31.89 -83.37
N HIS A 277 -6.99 32.71 -83.05
CA HIS A 277 -8.04 33.07 -83.99
C HIS A 277 -7.55 34.03 -85.10
N ARG A 278 -6.65 34.97 -84.79
CA ARG A 278 -6.08 35.92 -85.77
C ARG A 278 -4.98 35.33 -86.65
N LEU A 279 -4.31 34.26 -86.19
CA LEU A 279 -3.15 33.69 -86.86
C LEU A 279 -3.46 33.10 -88.25
N PRO A 280 -4.59 32.40 -88.50
CA PRO A 280 -4.98 31.97 -89.84
C PRO A 280 -5.10 33.13 -90.83
N ASP A 281 -5.85 34.18 -90.48
CA ASP A 281 -6.04 35.34 -91.37
C ASP A 281 -4.71 36.02 -91.72
N LEU A 282 -3.80 36.13 -90.74
CA LEU A 282 -2.45 36.67 -90.97
C LEU A 282 -1.59 35.75 -91.85
N ARG A 283 -1.70 34.43 -91.68
CA ARG A 283 -1.01 33.44 -92.53
C ARG A 283 -1.56 33.43 -93.95
N ASP A 284 -2.87 33.57 -94.11
CA ASP A 284 -3.51 33.68 -95.42
C ASP A 284 -3.12 34.99 -96.11
N ALA A 285 -3.04 36.10 -95.37
CA ALA A 285 -2.53 37.36 -95.87
C ALA A 285 -1.03 37.29 -96.25
N GLU A 286 -0.20 36.63 -95.43
CA GLU A 286 1.21 36.36 -95.74
C GLU A 286 1.34 35.52 -97.01
N ALA A 287 0.59 34.41 -97.12
CA ALA A 287 0.61 33.53 -98.26
C ALA A 287 0.14 34.26 -99.54
N ALA A 288 -0.90 35.08 -99.45
CA ALA A 288 -1.37 35.91 -100.55
C ALA A 288 -0.32 36.95 -100.98
N ALA A 289 0.33 37.62 -100.02
CA ALA A 289 1.40 38.57 -100.29
C ALA A 289 2.63 37.89 -100.91
N ALA A 290 3.03 36.72 -100.40
CA ALA A 290 4.12 35.92 -100.94
C ALA A 290 3.83 35.43 -102.36
N ALA A 291 2.59 34.99 -102.63
CA ALA A 291 2.15 34.58 -103.97
C ALA A 291 2.14 35.78 -104.95
N ALA A 292 1.67 36.95 -104.50
CA ALA A 292 1.72 38.18 -105.28
C ALA A 292 3.17 38.60 -105.57
N PHE A 293 4.05 38.54 -104.56
CA PHE A 293 5.47 38.84 -104.71
C PHE A 293 6.16 37.88 -105.69
N GLN A 294 5.93 36.58 -105.58
CA GLN A 294 6.46 35.59 -106.52
C GLN A 294 5.97 35.86 -107.95
N ARG A 295 4.68 36.15 -108.14
CA ARG A 295 4.13 36.50 -109.46
C ARG A 295 4.78 37.75 -110.04
N LEU A 296 4.94 38.80 -109.24
CA LEU A 296 5.60 40.04 -109.65
C LEU A 296 7.10 39.82 -109.93
N SER A 297 7.77 38.96 -109.16
CA SER A 297 9.18 38.63 -109.36
C SER A 297 9.41 37.84 -110.65
N ILE A 298 8.54 36.86 -110.95
CA ILE A 298 8.54 36.12 -112.23
C ILE A 298 8.27 37.09 -113.39
N ALA A 299 7.25 37.94 -113.28
CA ALA A 299 6.94 38.93 -114.31
C ALA A 299 8.11 39.91 -114.54
N LYS A 300 8.77 40.36 -113.46
CA LYS A 300 9.97 41.18 -113.54
C LYS A 300 11.10 40.44 -114.27
N SER A 301 11.38 39.19 -113.90
CA SER A 301 12.42 38.38 -114.54
C SER A 301 12.16 38.19 -116.03
N GLN A 302 10.90 37.90 -116.41
CA GLN A 302 10.50 37.78 -117.81
C GLN A 302 10.71 39.09 -118.58
N ILE A 303 10.33 40.23 -117.99
CA ILE A 303 10.56 41.55 -118.58
C ILE A 303 12.06 41.86 -118.69
N GLU A 304 12.87 41.50 -117.70
CA GLU A 304 14.33 41.68 -117.73
C GLU A 304 15.00 40.79 -118.79
N GLU A 305 14.54 39.55 -118.96
CA GLU A 305 14.98 38.65 -120.04
C GLU A 305 14.58 39.16 -121.42
N GLU A 306 13.33 39.60 -121.59
CA GLU A 306 12.82 40.19 -122.84
C GLU A 306 13.61 41.46 -123.19
N ALA A 307 13.84 42.35 -122.21
CA ALA A 307 14.67 43.53 -122.36
C ALA A 307 16.12 43.17 -122.70
N GLY A 308 16.67 42.12 -122.08
CA GLY A 308 17.99 41.58 -122.40
C GLY A 308 18.07 41.06 -123.82
N ARG A 309 17.08 40.30 -124.29
CA ARG A 309 16.94 39.82 -125.67
C ARG A 309 16.85 40.98 -126.66
N ILE A 310 16.03 41.99 -126.37
CA ILE A 310 15.87 43.16 -127.22
C ILE A 310 17.19 43.94 -127.30
N ARG A 311 17.89 44.14 -126.18
CA ARG A 311 19.22 44.80 -126.17
C ARG A 311 20.27 44.00 -126.93
N ALA A 312 20.31 42.67 -126.76
CA ALA A 312 21.21 41.81 -127.50
C ALA A 312 20.90 41.81 -129.00
N ARG A 313 19.62 41.88 -129.37
CA ARG A 313 19.20 42.01 -130.77
C ARG A 313 19.55 43.39 -131.32
N GLN A 314 19.41 44.44 -130.53
CA GLN A 314 19.85 45.79 -130.88
C GLN A 314 21.36 45.83 -131.14
N SER A 315 22.18 45.28 -130.23
CA SER A 315 23.63 45.27 -130.41
C SER A 315 24.07 44.39 -131.57
N GLU A 316 23.40 43.27 -131.84
CA GLU A 316 23.62 42.46 -133.04
C GLU A 316 23.29 43.26 -134.32
N LEU A 317 22.15 43.97 -134.33
CA LEU A 317 21.73 44.80 -135.47
C LEU A 317 22.65 46.01 -135.67
N GLU A 318 23.10 46.66 -134.60
CA GLU A 318 24.10 47.73 -134.64
C GLU A 318 25.44 47.22 -135.17
N ARG A 319 25.89 46.03 -134.74
CA ARG A 319 27.10 45.40 -135.28
C ARG A 319 26.93 45.04 -136.76
N ARG A 320 25.74 44.59 -137.17
CA ARG A 320 25.42 44.35 -138.59
C ARG A 320 25.39 45.65 -139.40
N LEU A 321 24.86 46.74 -138.84
CA LEU A 321 24.91 48.06 -139.45
C LEU A 321 26.36 48.53 -139.61
N GLN A 322 27.18 48.44 -138.56
CA GLN A 322 28.61 48.76 -138.66
C GLN A 322 29.36 47.88 -139.67
N GLN A 323 29.01 46.60 -139.75
CA GLN A 323 29.59 45.70 -140.74
C GLN A 323 29.15 46.09 -142.16
N LEU A 324 27.87 46.39 -142.37
CA LEU A 324 27.34 46.85 -143.67
C LEU A 324 27.90 48.22 -144.06
N ASP A 325 28.07 49.15 -143.13
CA ASP A 325 28.74 50.44 -143.36
C ASP A 325 30.22 50.22 -143.71
N GLY A 326 30.86 49.27 -143.03
CA GLY A 326 32.22 48.84 -143.35
C GLY A 326 32.34 48.22 -144.74
N ASP A 327 31.35 47.40 -145.14
CA ASP A 327 31.29 46.76 -146.45
C ASP A 327 30.92 47.76 -147.55
N ILE A 328 30.01 48.71 -147.32
CA ILE A 328 29.70 49.81 -148.25
C ILE A 328 30.95 50.68 -148.43
N ALA A 329 31.63 51.07 -147.34
CA ALA A 329 32.86 51.84 -147.43
C ALA A 329 34.01 51.03 -148.06
N ARG A 330 33.98 49.69 -147.99
CA ARG A 330 34.94 48.80 -148.66
C ARG A 330 34.62 48.71 -150.16
N GLU A 331 33.35 48.54 -150.55
CA GLU A 331 32.92 48.49 -151.95
C GLU A 331 33.12 49.84 -152.65
N GLU A 332 32.82 50.97 -151.99
CA GLU A 332 33.09 52.31 -152.52
C GLU A 332 34.60 52.62 -152.65
N ARG A 333 35.45 51.99 -151.82
CA ARG A 333 36.91 52.02 -151.97
C ARG A 333 37.37 51.06 -153.05
N MET A 334 36.81 49.86 -153.13
CA MET A 334 37.15 48.83 -154.12
C MET A 334 36.77 49.26 -155.54
N VAL A 335 35.70 50.03 -155.74
CA VAL A 335 35.37 50.65 -157.04
C VAL A 335 36.39 51.74 -157.43
N ARG A 336 36.96 52.47 -156.46
CA ARG A 336 38.01 53.47 -156.69
C ARG A 336 39.39 52.83 -156.89
N ASP A 337 39.71 51.82 -156.09
CA ASP A 337 40.98 51.11 -156.09
C ASP A 337 41.08 50.13 -157.27
N ASN A 338 39.99 49.50 -157.75
CA ASN A 338 40.03 48.65 -158.96
C ASN A 338 40.33 49.45 -160.25
N ALA A 339 40.04 50.75 -160.27
CA ALA A 339 40.44 51.63 -161.37
C ALA A 339 41.96 51.88 -161.39
N ASP A 340 42.61 51.96 -160.22
CA ASP A 340 44.07 52.13 -160.07
C ASP A 340 44.84 50.79 -160.07
N ILE A 341 44.21 49.69 -159.65
CA ILE A 341 44.80 48.34 -159.55
C ILE A 341 44.88 47.66 -160.92
N LEU A 342 44.00 47.95 -161.88
CA LEU A 342 44.14 47.50 -163.27
C LEU A 342 45.42 48.04 -163.94
N GLU A 343 45.92 49.19 -163.51
CA GLU A 343 47.15 49.79 -164.03
C GLU A 343 48.40 49.30 -163.27
N ARG A 344 48.27 48.96 -161.98
CA ARG A 344 49.36 48.43 -161.13
C ARG A 344 49.60 46.91 -161.29
N LEU A 345 48.56 46.13 -161.61
CA LEU A 345 48.68 44.68 -161.86
C LEU A 345 49.53 44.34 -163.11
N ARG A 346 49.70 45.27 -164.06
CA ARG A 346 50.66 45.11 -165.17
C ARG A 346 52.12 45.20 -164.72
N THR A 347 52.40 45.92 -163.65
CA THR A 347 53.76 46.14 -163.12
C THR A 347 54.16 45.14 -162.04
N GLU A 348 53.18 44.54 -161.34
CA GLU A 348 53.43 43.66 -160.19
C GLU A 348 53.54 42.17 -160.57
N GLU A 349 53.00 41.76 -161.72
CA GLU A 349 53.21 40.44 -162.34
C GLU A 349 54.70 40.16 -162.63
N ALA A 350 55.51 41.21 -162.82
CA ALA A 350 56.96 41.12 -163.05
C ALA A 350 57.78 40.99 -161.75
N ALA A 351 57.24 41.37 -160.59
CA ALA A 351 58.00 41.48 -159.34
C ALA A 351 57.81 40.27 -158.40
N LEU A 352 56.62 39.67 -158.40
CA LEU A 352 56.27 38.64 -157.40
C LEU A 352 56.64 37.19 -157.79
N ASN A 353 57.20 36.99 -158.98
CA ASN A 353 57.98 35.78 -159.31
C ASN A 353 59.32 35.69 -158.54
N SER A 354 59.71 36.72 -157.77
CA SER A 354 61.03 36.82 -157.14
C SER A 354 61.05 36.67 -155.61
N GLU A 355 59.93 36.63 -154.90
CA GLU A 355 59.94 36.66 -153.42
C GLU A 355 59.11 35.55 -152.74
N ASN A 356 59.05 34.38 -153.38
CA ASN A 356 58.59 33.14 -152.74
C ASN A 356 59.76 32.36 -152.10
N ALA A 357 60.43 32.97 -151.11
CA ALA A 357 61.43 32.30 -150.29
C ALA A 357 61.39 32.81 -148.84
N GLY A 358 60.91 31.97 -147.92
CA GLY A 358 61.04 32.22 -146.47
C GLY A 358 59.83 31.88 -145.58
N ALA A 359 58.75 31.31 -146.12
CA ALA A 359 57.55 31.00 -145.34
C ALA A 359 57.67 29.75 -144.42
N ALA A 360 58.73 28.96 -144.55
CA ALA A 360 58.87 27.67 -143.85
C ALA A 360 59.44 27.75 -142.41
N GLU A 361 59.97 28.90 -141.97
CA GLU A 361 60.64 29.02 -140.65
C GLU A 361 59.73 29.50 -139.50
N ARG A 362 58.54 30.05 -139.81
CA ARG A 362 57.58 30.58 -138.81
C ARG A 362 56.62 29.52 -138.24
N GLU A 363 56.52 28.36 -138.88
CA GLU A 363 55.59 27.29 -138.47
C GLU A 363 56.16 26.41 -137.34
N ALA A 364 57.48 26.25 -137.25
CA ALA A 364 58.13 25.41 -136.25
C ALA A 364 58.21 26.04 -134.84
N THR A 365 58.32 27.35 -134.73
CA THR A 365 58.43 28.07 -133.44
C THR A 365 57.09 28.16 -132.69
N THR A 366 55.98 28.23 -133.41
CA THR A 366 54.63 28.35 -132.81
C THR A 366 54.14 27.05 -132.19
N ARG A 367 54.62 25.89 -132.69
CA ARG A 367 54.22 24.56 -132.19
C ARG A 367 54.87 24.19 -130.85
N ALA A 368 56.13 24.58 -130.62
CA ALA A 368 56.84 24.34 -129.36
C ALA A 368 56.28 25.16 -128.18
N ALA A 369 55.81 26.39 -128.44
CA ALA A 369 55.19 27.25 -127.41
C ALA A 369 53.82 26.71 -126.93
N PHE A 370 53.08 26.02 -127.80
CA PHE A 370 51.78 25.43 -127.47
C PHE A 370 51.90 24.21 -126.55
N GLU A 371 52.88 23.33 -126.79
CA GLU A 371 53.09 22.13 -125.97
C GLU A 371 53.59 22.46 -124.55
N GLN A 372 54.37 23.53 -124.39
CA GLN A 372 54.83 24.02 -123.08
C GLN A 372 53.69 24.65 -122.25
N ALA A 373 52.77 25.38 -122.90
CA ALA A 373 51.61 25.97 -122.24
C ALA A 373 50.59 24.90 -121.78
N ALA A 374 50.38 23.84 -122.58
CA ALA A 374 49.50 22.73 -122.24
C ALA A 374 50.00 21.91 -121.03
N SER A 375 51.33 21.70 -120.93
CA SER A 375 51.95 21.03 -119.76
C SER A 375 51.79 21.84 -118.47
N THR A 376 51.94 23.16 -118.55
CA THR A 376 51.81 24.08 -117.40
C THR A 376 50.36 24.14 -116.89
N LEU A 377 49.38 24.11 -117.80
CA LEU A 377 47.96 24.10 -117.45
C LEU A 377 47.58 22.82 -116.68
N SER A 378 47.99 21.65 -117.17
CA SER A 378 47.70 20.35 -116.53
C SER A 378 48.30 20.24 -115.12
N GLN A 379 49.50 20.77 -114.88
CA GLN A 379 50.11 20.81 -113.55
C GLN A 379 49.39 21.79 -112.60
N SER A 380 48.86 22.89 -113.12
CA SER A 380 48.12 23.88 -112.33
C SER A 380 46.74 23.38 -111.91
N GLU A 381 46.05 22.64 -112.79
CA GLU A 381 44.74 22.04 -112.49
C GLU A 381 44.86 20.90 -111.47
N ALA A 382 45.92 20.09 -111.55
CA ALA A 382 46.21 19.06 -110.55
C ALA A 382 46.51 19.65 -109.15
N LYS A 383 47.26 20.77 -109.10
CA LYS A 383 47.49 21.51 -107.84
C LYS A 383 46.22 22.15 -107.29
N LEU A 384 45.35 22.69 -108.15
CA LEU A 384 44.07 23.27 -107.75
C LEU A 384 43.13 22.21 -107.18
N ALA A 385 43.06 21.03 -107.78
CA ALA A 385 42.27 19.91 -107.27
C ALA A 385 42.75 19.44 -105.89
N ALA A 386 44.06 19.33 -105.68
CA ALA A 386 44.65 18.97 -104.38
C ALA A 386 44.37 20.03 -103.30
N LEU A 387 44.55 21.32 -103.60
CA LEU A 387 44.27 22.41 -102.67
C LEU A 387 42.77 22.57 -102.36
N THR A 388 41.89 22.21 -103.31
CA THR A 388 40.43 22.23 -103.10
C THR A 388 39.99 21.08 -102.20
N ALA A 389 40.62 19.91 -102.32
CA ALA A 389 40.43 18.78 -101.41
C ALA A 389 40.93 19.08 -99.98
N GLU A 390 42.13 19.64 -99.83
CA GLU A 390 42.66 20.10 -98.53
C GLU A 390 41.76 21.16 -97.88
N ARG A 391 41.24 22.12 -98.66
CA ARG A 391 40.31 23.14 -98.15
C ARG A 391 38.97 22.55 -97.70
N ALA A 392 38.45 21.54 -98.41
CA ALA A 392 37.21 20.86 -98.04
C ALA A 392 37.37 20.06 -96.74
N GLU A 393 38.51 19.37 -96.58
CA GLU A 393 38.86 18.62 -95.37
C GLU A 393 39.11 19.56 -94.18
N ALA A 394 39.82 20.68 -94.39
CA ALA A 394 40.02 21.71 -93.38
C ALA A 394 38.70 22.41 -92.98
N ALA A 395 37.78 22.64 -93.92
CA ALA A 395 36.46 23.22 -93.62
C ALA A 395 35.55 22.23 -92.86
N ALA A 396 35.62 20.93 -93.17
CA ALA A 396 34.92 19.88 -92.43
C ALA A 396 35.49 19.75 -91.00
N SER A 397 36.81 19.76 -90.84
CA SER A 397 37.48 19.75 -89.53
C SER A 397 37.15 20.99 -88.70
N ARG A 398 37.14 22.19 -89.30
CA ARG A 398 36.73 23.43 -88.62
C ARG A 398 35.28 23.37 -88.14
N ASN A 399 34.35 22.89 -88.96
CA ASN A 399 32.94 22.77 -88.56
C ASN A 399 32.73 21.71 -87.46
N GLN A 400 33.50 20.61 -87.47
CA GLN A 400 33.51 19.59 -86.42
C GLN A 400 34.05 20.17 -85.09
N ILE A 401 35.12 20.96 -85.16
CA ILE A 401 35.72 21.67 -84.02
C ILE A 401 34.77 22.75 -83.48
N GLU A 402 34.13 23.55 -84.34
CA GLU A 402 33.15 24.56 -83.93
C GLU A 402 31.91 23.94 -83.25
N ARG A 403 31.43 22.79 -83.74
CA ARG A 403 30.36 22.03 -83.06
C ARG A 403 30.80 21.52 -81.70
N THR A 404 31.99 20.90 -81.59
CA THR A 404 32.52 20.44 -80.31
C THR A 404 32.80 21.59 -79.35
N LEU A 405 33.22 22.76 -79.84
CA LEU A 405 33.43 23.98 -79.04
C LEU A 405 32.11 24.54 -78.51
N ARG A 406 31.04 24.51 -79.32
CA ARG A 406 29.69 24.92 -78.90
C ARG A 406 29.11 23.95 -77.87
N ASP A 407 29.22 22.64 -78.10
CA ASP A 407 28.75 21.62 -77.16
C ASP A 407 29.52 21.67 -75.83
N THR A 408 30.84 21.89 -75.86
CA THR A 408 31.65 22.06 -74.64
C THR A 408 31.40 23.39 -73.94
N ALA A 409 31.13 24.48 -74.65
CA ALA A 409 30.71 25.75 -74.06
C ALA A 409 29.35 25.62 -73.36
N GLU A 410 28.37 24.96 -73.98
CA GLU A 410 27.08 24.68 -73.35
C GLU A 410 27.21 23.75 -72.14
N ARG A 411 28.12 22.77 -72.19
CA ARG A 411 28.45 21.92 -71.04
C ARG A 411 29.10 22.70 -69.90
N ARG A 412 30.04 23.59 -70.23
CA ARG A 412 30.71 24.49 -69.28
C ARG A 412 29.70 25.41 -68.62
N ASP A 413 28.80 26.02 -69.37
CA ASP A 413 27.80 26.95 -68.82
C ASP A 413 26.78 26.22 -67.95
N ARG A 414 26.45 24.95 -68.29
CA ARG A 414 25.64 24.07 -67.45
C ARG A 414 26.34 23.73 -66.13
N PHE A 415 27.63 23.36 -66.19
CA PHE A 415 28.43 23.11 -64.99
C PHE A 415 28.66 24.38 -64.17
N ALA A 416 28.80 25.55 -64.78
CA ALA A 416 28.92 26.82 -64.08
C ALA A 416 27.64 27.19 -63.32
N ARG A 417 26.46 26.91 -63.91
CA ARG A 417 25.17 27.06 -63.20
C ARG A 417 25.04 26.06 -62.06
N GLN A 418 25.43 24.80 -62.28
CA GLN A 418 25.43 23.79 -61.22
C GLN A 418 26.39 24.14 -60.08
N LEU A 419 27.58 24.67 -60.38
CA LEU A 419 28.53 25.18 -59.38
C LEU A 419 27.96 26.37 -58.61
N ALA A 420 27.30 27.31 -59.29
CA ALA A 420 26.65 28.44 -58.63
C ALA A 420 25.48 28.02 -57.73
N ASP A 421 24.71 27.00 -58.14
CA ASP A 421 23.65 26.41 -57.31
C ASP A 421 24.23 25.68 -56.10
N VAL A 422 25.30 24.91 -56.28
CA VAL A 422 26.02 24.24 -55.18
C VAL A 422 26.68 25.24 -54.24
N ASP A 423 27.27 26.34 -54.72
CA ASP A 423 27.86 27.39 -53.87
C ASP A 423 26.79 28.15 -53.08
N ARG A 424 25.61 28.34 -53.67
CA ARG A 424 24.45 28.92 -52.99
C ARG A 424 23.89 27.97 -51.93
N GLU A 425 23.73 26.69 -52.26
CA GLU A 425 23.34 25.66 -51.29
C GLU A 425 24.38 25.53 -50.16
N LEU A 426 25.67 25.56 -50.49
CA LEU A 426 26.77 25.53 -49.52
C LEU A 426 26.75 26.77 -48.63
N SER A 427 26.51 27.95 -49.17
CA SER A 427 26.37 29.20 -48.39
C SER A 427 25.13 29.18 -47.49
N GLU A 428 24.01 28.64 -47.96
CA GLU A 428 22.82 28.44 -47.13
C GLU A 428 23.07 27.43 -46.01
N ILE A 429 23.74 26.31 -46.31
CA ILE A 429 24.13 25.29 -45.32
C ILE A 429 25.11 25.89 -44.30
N LEU A 430 26.13 26.62 -44.74
CA LEU A 430 27.09 27.30 -43.84
C LEU A 430 26.42 28.35 -42.96
N SER A 431 25.43 29.11 -43.48
CA SER A 431 24.66 30.06 -42.68
C SER A 431 23.77 29.37 -41.62
N LYS A 432 23.18 28.21 -41.97
CA LYS A 432 22.40 27.37 -41.05
C LYS A 432 23.30 26.72 -39.99
N VAL A 433 24.52 26.33 -40.36
CA VAL A 433 25.53 25.78 -39.45
C VAL A 433 26.09 26.86 -38.51
N ALA A 434 26.30 28.08 -38.99
CA ALA A 434 26.77 29.20 -38.16
C ALA A 434 25.72 29.70 -37.14
N GLY A 435 24.43 29.41 -37.35
CA GLY A 435 23.35 29.71 -36.42
C GLY A 435 23.06 28.61 -35.39
N LEU A 436 23.73 27.45 -35.50
CA LEU A 436 23.63 26.36 -34.52
C LEU A 436 24.66 26.59 -33.40
N PRO A 437 24.31 26.37 -32.11
CA PRO A 437 25.26 26.43 -31.01
C PRO A 437 26.43 25.45 -31.23
N ASP A 438 27.64 25.79 -30.75
CA ASP A 438 28.85 24.99 -30.91
C ASP A 438 28.59 23.52 -30.54
N PRO A 439 28.72 22.56 -31.49
CA PRO A 439 28.55 21.14 -31.22
C PRO A 439 29.45 20.64 -30.09
N ALA A 440 30.60 21.27 -29.86
CA ALA A 440 31.50 20.89 -28.77
C ALA A 440 30.90 21.18 -27.38
N GLU A 441 30.27 22.35 -27.18
CA GLU A 441 29.60 22.68 -25.91
C GLU A 441 28.42 21.75 -25.62
N LYS A 442 27.62 21.42 -26.65
CA LYS A 442 26.51 20.48 -26.48
C LYS A 442 26.98 19.04 -26.27
N ARG A 443 28.10 18.64 -26.88
CA ARG A 443 28.68 17.30 -26.66
C ARG A 443 29.25 17.16 -25.25
N VAL A 444 29.89 18.19 -24.72
CA VAL A 444 30.36 18.21 -23.31
C VAL A 444 29.16 18.11 -22.35
N LEU A 445 28.07 18.83 -22.60
CA LEU A 445 26.86 18.73 -21.79
C LEU A 445 26.21 17.34 -21.86
N VAL A 446 26.22 16.69 -23.02
CA VAL A 446 25.72 15.32 -23.18
C VAL A 446 26.64 14.31 -22.49
N GLU A 447 27.96 14.42 -22.63
CA GLU A 447 28.93 13.57 -21.94
C GLU A 447 28.82 13.73 -20.40
N GLN A 448 28.64 14.95 -19.90
CA GLN A 448 28.38 15.21 -18.47
C GLN A 448 27.04 14.64 -18.01
N ALA A 449 25.98 14.80 -18.80
CA ALA A 449 24.67 14.24 -18.47
C ALA A 449 24.66 12.71 -18.50
N MET A 450 25.42 12.09 -19.42
CA MET A 450 25.59 10.64 -19.50
C MET A 450 26.40 10.10 -18.31
N ALA A 451 27.48 10.78 -17.91
CA ALA A 451 28.24 10.41 -16.71
C ALA A 451 27.39 10.52 -15.44
N LEU A 452 26.60 11.58 -15.30
CA LEU A 452 25.66 11.75 -14.18
C LEU A 452 24.54 10.70 -14.19
N LEU A 453 24.08 10.29 -15.37
CA LEU A 453 23.09 9.22 -15.52
C LEU A 453 23.67 7.87 -15.08
N GLU A 454 24.89 7.54 -15.51
CA GLU A 454 25.58 6.30 -15.15
C GLU A 454 25.85 6.22 -13.64
N GLU A 455 26.26 7.35 -13.03
CA GLU A 455 26.43 7.45 -11.57
C GLU A 455 25.09 7.29 -10.82
N ALA A 456 24.01 7.87 -11.33
CA ALA A 456 22.68 7.73 -10.75
C ALA A 456 22.13 6.30 -10.89
N GLU A 457 22.34 5.64 -12.03
CA GLU A 457 21.94 4.25 -12.26
C GLU A 457 22.69 3.28 -11.34
N ALA A 458 23.99 3.48 -11.15
CA ALA A 458 24.79 2.72 -10.19
C ALA A 458 24.28 2.91 -8.75
N ALA A 459 24.00 4.15 -8.35
CA ALA A 459 23.48 4.45 -7.02
C ALA A 459 22.08 3.85 -6.78
N VAL A 460 21.22 3.82 -7.80
CA VAL A 460 19.91 3.15 -7.72
C VAL A 460 20.08 1.65 -7.55
N SER A 461 20.96 1.02 -8.34
CA SER A 461 21.20 -0.42 -8.24
C SER A 461 21.76 -0.82 -6.87
N GLU A 462 22.64 -0.01 -6.28
CA GLU A 462 23.20 -0.24 -4.93
C GLU A 462 22.14 -0.07 -3.84
N ALA A 463 21.26 0.94 -3.98
CA ALA A 463 20.16 1.17 -3.06
C ALA A 463 19.11 0.06 -3.13
N GLU A 464 18.78 -0.44 -4.33
CA GLU A 464 17.87 -1.58 -4.52
C GLU A 464 18.43 -2.85 -3.88
N GLN A 465 19.72 -3.13 -4.08
CA GLN A 465 20.38 -4.28 -3.45
C GLN A 465 20.38 -4.16 -1.92
N SER A 466 20.67 -2.97 -1.39
CA SER A 466 20.63 -2.71 0.06
C SER A 466 19.23 -2.94 0.66
N VAL A 467 18.16 -2.59 -0.07
CA VAL A 467 16.78 -2.84 0.37
C VAL A 467 16.45 -4.33 0.34
N ILE A 468 16.93 -5.07 -0.67
CA ILE A 468 16.76 -6.53 -0.76
C ILE A 468 17.45 -7.22 0.42
N ASP A 469 18.70 -6.86 0.70
CA ASP A 469 19.50 -7.45 1.77
C ASP A 469 18.91 -7.12 3.16
N ALA A 470 18.44 -5.89 3.37
CA ALA A 470 17.77 -5.48 4.60
C ALA A 470 16.45 -6.26 4.82
N ARG A 471 15.65 -6.48 3.77
CA ARG A 471 14.41 -7.27 3.85
C ARG A 471 14.69 -8.75 4.09
N ALA A 472 15.73 -9.31 3.47
CA ALA A 472 16.16 -10.68 3.73
C ALA A 472 16.57 -10.86 5.19
N THR A 473 17.31 -9.90 5.74
CA THR A 473 17.73 -9.88 7.14
C THR A 473 16.54 -9.76 8.10
N GLU A 474 15.58 -8.88 7.80
CA GLU A 474 14.33 -8.76 8.58
C GLU A 474 13.52 -10.06 8.56
N SER A 475 13.36 -10.67 7.38
CA SER A 475 12.61 -11.92 7.22
C SER A 475 13.29 -13.10 7.92
N ALA A 476 14.62 -13.15 7.93
CA ALA A 476 15.39 -14.17 8.64
C ALA A 476 15.36 -14.00 10.17
N ALA A 477 15.24 -12.76 10.67
CA ALA A 477 15.13 -12.48 12.11
C ALA A 477 13.73 -12.73 12.69
N ARG A 478 12.70 -12.87 11.85
CA ARG A 478 11.30 -13.02 12.28
C ARG A 478 10.99 -14.37 12.95
N PRO A 479 11.40 -15.53 12.41
CA PRO A 479 11.21 -16.84 13.06
C PRO A 479 11.88 -16.94 14.44
N PRO A 480 13.17 -16.63 14.64
CA PRO A 480 13.80 -16.77 15.96
C PRO A 480 13.19 -15.83 17.00
N LEU A 481 12.67 -14.65 16.60
CA LEU A 481 11.92 -13.77 17.50
C LEU A 481 10.57 -14.37 17.91
N GLN A 482 9.86 -15.02 16.98
CA GLN A 482 8.59 -15.69 17.29
C GLN A 482 8.81 -16.90 18.21
N ASP A 483 9.85 -17.69 17.96
CA ASP A 483 10.22 -18.84 18.80
C ASP A 483 10.58 -18.38 20.21
N ALA A 484 11.39 -17.33 20.35
CA ALA A 484 11.74 -16.76 21.65
C ALA A 484 10.51 -16.19 22.40
N ARG A 485 9.57 -15.57 21.69
CA ARG A 485 8.31 -15.08 22.29
C ARG A 485 7.38 -16.20 22.72
N ALA A 486 7.28 -17.27 21.94
CA ALA A 486 6.49 -18.44 22.29
C ALA A 486 7.08 -19.14 23.53
N GLU A 487 8.40 -19.25 23.61
CA GLU A 487 9.11 -19.81 24.76
C GLU A 487 8.90 -18.96 26.02
N LEU A 488 9.02 -17.63 25.92
CA LEU A 488 8.74 -16.72 27.02
C LEU A 488 7.29 -16.84 27.51
N ALA A 489 6.32 -16.87 26.59
CA ALA A 489 4.91 -17.01 26.94
C ALA A 489 4.62 -18.36 27.65
N ARG A 490 5.32 -19.43 27.25
CA ARG A 490 5.23 -20.74 27.91
C ARG A 490 5.74 -20.68 29.35
N ILE A 491 6.94 -20.12 29.56
CA ILE A 491 7.57 -19.97 30.87
C ILE A 491 6.71 -19.09 31.78
N GLU A 492 6.22 -17.94 31.29
CA GLU A 492 5.34 -17.05 32.07
C GLU A 492 4.03 -17.74 32.48
N THR A 493 3.45 -18.56 31.60
CA THR A 493 2.22 -19.30 31.90
C THR A 493 2.46 -20.39 32.93
N GLU A 494 3.58 -21.10 32.84
CA GLU A 494 4.02 -22.10 33.82
C GLU A 494 4.24 -21.45 35.20
N ALA A 495 4.99 -20.34 35.25
CA ALA A 495 5.25 -19.58 36.47
C ALA A 495 3.96 -19.04 37.12
N ARG A 496 3.06 -18.43 36.34
CA ARG A 496 1.77 -17.93 36.85
C ARG A 496 0.88 -19.05 37.40
N THR A 497 0.87 -20.22 36.73
CA THR A 497 0.05 -21.36 37.17
C THR A 497 0.58 -21.95 38.46
N LEU A 498 1.91 -22.15 38.56
CA LEU A 498 2.56 -22.63 39.79
C LEU A 498 2.39 -21.64 40.95
N ALA A 499 2.56 -20.33 40.71
CA ALA A 499 2.34 -19.29 41.71
C ALA A 499 0.89 -19.27 42.21
N LYS A 500 -0.10 -19.50 41.34
CA LYS A 500 -1.52 -19.53 41.71
C LYS A 500 -1.88 -20.77 42.52
N ILE A 501 -1.31 -21.94 42.19
CA ILE A 501 -1.51 -23.19 42.93
C ILE A 501 -0.87 -23.09 44.32
N LEU A 502 0.34 -22.54 44.42
CA LEU A 502 1.04 -22.37 45.69
C LEU A 502 0.35 -21.32 46.60
N ASN A 503 -0.10 -20.18 46.06
CA ASN A 503 -0.76 -19.13 46.84
C ASN A 503 -2.19 -19.46 47.27
N ALA A 504 -2.89 -20.37 46.58
CA ALA A 504 -4.24 -20.79 46.97
C ALA A 504 -4.27 -21.56 48.31
N ALA A 505 -3.12 -22.06 48.77
CA ALA A 505 -2.99 -22.84 50.01
C ALA A 505 -2.40 -22.05 51.21
N SER A 506 -1.98 -20.79 51.04
CA SER A 506 -1.26 -20.00 52.06
C SER A 506 -2.17 -19.01 52.83
N GLY A 507 -3.44 -19.36 53.02
CA GLY A 507 -4.45 -18.52 53.70
C GLY A 507 -4.48 -18.61 55.23
N ASP A 508 -3.54 -19.32 55.87
CA ASP A 508 -3.59 -19.60 57.30
C ASP A 508 -2.83 -18.55 58.15
N LEU A 509 -3.38 -18.24 59.33
CA LEU A 509 -2.82 -17.30 60.32
C LEU A 509 -1.43 -17.69 60.85
N PHE A 510 -0.99 -18.94 60.64
CA PHE A 510 0.31 -19.46 61.04
C PHE A 510 0.93 -20.22 59.87
N PRO A 511 2.01 -19.70 59.24
CA PRO A 511 2.60 -20.33 58.07
C PRO A 511 3.24 -21.68 58.43
N ALA A 512 2.96 -22.70 57.61
CA ALA A 512 3.55 -24.03 57.73
C ALA A 512 5.08 -23.98 57.70
N VAL A 513 5.76 -24.88 58.41
CA VAL A 513 7.24 -24.93 58.38
C VAL A 513 7.78 -25.22 56.97
N LEU A 514 6.99 -25.88 56.11
CA LEU A 514 7.26 -26.07 54.68
C LEU A 514 7.61 -24.78 53.93
N GLU A 515 7.05 -23.63 54.34
CA GLU A 515 7.33 -22.35 53.69
C GLU A 515 8.75 -21.84 54.02
N GLN A 516 9.33 -22.27 55.14
CA GLN A 516 10.64 -21.86 55.66
C GLN A 516 11.76 -22.89 55.44
N ILE A 517 11.47 -23.97 54.70
CA ILE A 517 12.44 -25.03 54.36
C ILE A 517 12.77 -24.97 52.86
N SER A 518 14.05 -25.23 52.54
CA SER A 518 14.50 -25.58 51.19
C SER A 518 15.30 -26.90 51.23
N VAL A 519 15.24 -27.65 50.14
CA VAL A 519 15.89 -28.98 50.03
C VAL A 519 16.66 -29.06 48.72
N ASP A 520 17.79 -29.76 48.74
CA ASP A 520 18.59 -30.02 47.55
C ASP A 520 17.81 -30.87 46.54
N ARG A 521 18.07 -30.67 45.25
CA ARG A 521 17.34 -31.32 44.15
C ARG A 521 17.42 -32.84 44.23
N GLY A 522 16.27 -33.51 44.10
CA GLY A 522 16.15 -34.97 44.11
C GLY A 522 15.92 -35.57 45.50
N PHE A 523 15.76 -34.73 46.53
CA PHE A 523 15.45 -35.16 47.91
C PHE A 523 14.08 -34.64 48.39
N GLU A 524 13.28 -34.01 47.53
CA GLU A 524 11.94 -33.50 47.85
C GLU A 524 10.99 -34.63 48.29
N THR A 525 11.01 -35.74 47.57
CA THR A 525 10.20 -36.94 47.88
C THR A 525 10.67 -37.60 49.17
N ALA A 526 11.98 -37.58 49.44
CA ALA A 526 12.56 -38.09 50.68
C ALA A 526 12.12 -37.24 51.89
N LEU A 527 12.17 -35.91 51.78
CA LEU A 527 11.71 -35.02 52.84
C LEU A 527 10.19 -35.17 53.10
N GLY A 528 9.40 -35.20 52.03
CA GLY A 528 7.95 -35.36 52.10
C GLY A 528 7.51 -36.72 52.67
N ALA A 529 8.23 -37.80 52.38
CA ALA A 529 7.99 -39.12 52.97
C ALA A 529 8.47 -39.19 54.43
N ALA A 530 9.57 -38.51 54.76
CA ALA A 530 10.15 -38.55 56.09
C ALA A 530 9.38 -37.73 57.13
N LEU A 531 8.78 -36.59 56.75
CA LEU A 531 8.06 -35.70 57.68
C LEU A 531 6.55 -35.66 57.45
N GLY A 532 6.05 -36.01 56.26
CA GLY A 532 4.61 -36.10 55.99
C GLY A 532 3.84 -34.84 56.38
N GLU A 533 2.74 -35.02 57.12
CA GLU A 533 1.90 -33.93 57.65
C GLU A 533 2.62 -33.05 58.68
N ASP A 534 3.74 -33.49 59.25
CA ASP A 534 4.53 -32.67 60.17
C ASP A 534 5.15 -31.45 59.45
N LEU A 535 5.21 -31.43 58.11
CA LEU A 535 5.67 -30.29 57.30
C LEU A 535 4.66 -29.14 57.26
N ASP A 536 3.38 -29.43 57.47
CA ASP A 536 2.32 -28.41 57.49
C ASP A 536 2.19 -27.73 58.87
N VAL A 537 2.92 -28.22 59.88
CA VAL A 537 2.90 -27.69 61.24
C VAL A 537 3.77 -26.42 61.35
N PRO A 538 3.24 -25.31 61.88
CA PRO A 538 3.98 -24.05 62.03
C PRO A 538 5.04 -24.10 63.15
N LEU A 539 5.95 -23.12 63.16
CA LEU A 539 6.92 -22.93 64.25
C LEU A 539 6.38 -22.06 65.40
N ASP A 540 5.25 -21.37 65.19
CA ASP A 540 4.70 -20.42 66.16
C ASP A 540 4.09 -21.15 67.36
N ARG A 541 4.60 -20.88 68.57
CA ARG A 541 4.13 -21.51 69.82
C ARG A 541 2.69 -21.15 70.19
N SER A 542 2.13 -20.10 69.59
CA SER A 542 0.72 -19.73 69.76
C SER A 542 -0.22 -20.58 68.90
N ALA A 543 0.32 -21.36 67.95
CA ALA A 543 -0.47 -22.31 67.17
C ALA A 543 -0.85 -23.54 68.03
N PRO A 544 -2.07 -24.11 67.84
CA PRO A 544 -2.53 -25.29 68.57
C PRO A 544 -1.64 -26.53 68.42
N VAL A 545 -0.93 -26.64 67.30
CA VAL A 545 0.09 -27.64 67.02
C VAL A 545 1.29 -26.88 66.46
N HIS A 546 2.48 -27.09 67.02
CA HIS A 546 3.69 -26.38 66.60
C HIS A 546 4.96 -27.21 66.83
N TRP A 547 6.01 -26.88 66.09
CA TRP A 547 7.36 -27.38 66.35
C TRP A 547 8.03 -26.59 67.48
N GLY A 548 8.44 -27.30 68.53
CA GLY A 548 9.25 -26.75 69.62
C GLY A 548 10.74 -26.73 69.28
N GLU A 549 11.50 -25.87 69.96
CA GLU A 549 12.96 -25.86 69.83
C GLU A 549 13.57 -27.07 70.54
N SER A 550 14.34 -27.87 69.79
CA SER A 550 15.00 -29.08 70.30
C SER A 550 16.39 -29.21 69.66
N ALA A 551 17.42 -28.88 70.43
CA ALA A 551 18.81 -29.00 69.99
C ALA A 551 19.30 -30.46 70.05
N ILE A 552 20.18 -30.83 69.11
CA ILE A 552 20.86 -32.14 69.07
C ILE A 552 21.58 -32.35 70.40
N GLN A 553 21.32 -33.50 71.05
CA GLN A 553 21.91 -33.82 72.35
C GLN A 553 23.10 -34.77 72.17
N PRO A 554 24.16 -34.67 73.00
CA PRO A 554 25.30 -35.59 72.96
C PRO A 554 24.94 -37.07 73.18
N GLY A 555 23.78 -37.35 73.79
CA GLY A 555 23.25 -38.70 74.02
C GLY A 555 22.31 -39.21 72.93
N ASP A 556 22.09 -38.45 71.85
CA ASP A 556 21.29 -38.92 70.72
C ASP A 556 22.04 -40.04 69.99
N ALA A 557 21.36 -41.17 69.75
CA ALA A 557 21.96 -42.31 69.06
C ALA A 557 22.42 -41.89 67.65
N ALA A 558 23.60 -42.35 67.25
CA ALA A 558 24.10 -42.16 65.90
C ALA A 558 23.24 -42.95 64.90
N LEU A 559 23.10 -42.44 63.66
CA LEU A 559 22.54 -43.22 62.57
C LEU A 559 23.45 -44.43 62.25
N PRO A 560 22.92 -45.51 61.66
CA PRO A 560 23.72 -46.65 61.25
C PRO A 560 24.92 -46.26 60.36
N GLU A 561 26.04 -46.97 60.50
CA GLU A 561 27.28 -46.66 59.79
C GLU A 561 27.06 -46.65 58.26
N GLY A 562 27.54 -45.58 57.59
CA GLY A 562 27.38 -45.38 56.16
C GLY A 562 26.10 -44.64 55.73
N VAL A 563 25.17 -44.36 56.65
CA VAL A 563 23.93 -43.62 56.35
C VAL A 563 24.14 -42.11 56.52
N LYS A 564 23.87 -41.34 55.47
CA LYS A 564 23.90 -39.87 55.51
C LYS A 564 22.63 -39.34 56.18
N SER A 565 22.75 -38.31 57.01
CA SER A 565 21.57 -37.65 57.60
C SER A 565 20.86 -36.77 56.57
N LEU A 566 19.52 -36.73 56.65
CA LEU A 566 18.69 -35.80 55.88
C LEU A 566 19.02 -34.33 56.17
N ALA A 567 19.55 -34.01 57.34
CA ALA A 567 20.04 -32.67 57.68
C ALA A 567 21.19 -32.17 56.78
N SER A 568 21.87 -33.07 56.05
CA SER A 568 22.95 -32.69 55.12
C SER A 568 22.47 -32.13 53.78
N VAL A 569 21.18 -32.31 53.45
CA VAL A 569 20.58 -31.91 52.16
C VAL A 569 19.33 -31.06 52.33
N VAL A 570 18.93 -30.75 53.57
CA VAL A 570 17.76 -29.94 53.91
C VAL A 570 18.20 -28.71 54.71
N HIS A 571 17.91 -27.53 54.19
CA HIS A 571 18.09 -26.26 54.88
C HIS A 571 16.79 -25.92 55.60
N ALA A 572 16.78 -26.13 56.92
CA ALA A 572 15.60 -25.95 57.76
C ALA A 572 15.90 -25.14 59.04
N PRO A 573 14.86 -24.56 59.66
CA PRO A 573 14.96 -23.87 60.95
C PRO A 573 15.51 -24.78 62.06
N ALA A 574 16.20 -24.18 63.05
CA ALA A 574 16.90 -24.90 64.14
C ALA A 574 15.98 -25.85 64.94
N GLN A 575 14.68 -25.55 64.99
CA GLN A 575 13.64 -26.36 65.64
C GLN A 575 13.53 -27.77 65.04
N LEU A 576 13.87 -27.94 63.76
CA LEU A 576 13.86 -29.24 63.07
C LEU A 576 15.22 -29.94 63.05
N ALA A 577 16.30 -29.28 63.48
CA ALA A 577 17.66 -29.79 63.32
C ALA A 577 17.87 -31.17 63.96
N ARG A 578 17.39 -31.37 65.19
CA ARG A 578 17.48 -32.66 65.88
C ARG A 578 16.64 -33.74 65.20
N ARG A 579 15.49 -33.38 64.64
CA ARG A 579 14.61 -34.32 63.94
C ARG A 579 15.24 -34.78 62.62
N LEU A 580 15.76 -33.84 61.83
CA LEU A 580 16.43 -34.12 60.56
C LEU A 580 17.73 -34.93 60.76
N ALA A 581 18.45 -34.68 61.85
CA ALA A 581 19.65 -35.44 62.23
C ALA A 581 19.36 -36.94 62.44
N GLN A 582 18.15 -37.29 62.89
CA GLN A 582 17.71 -38.66 63.18
C GLN A 582 16.98 -39.34 62.01
N ILE A 583 16.99 -38.70 60.83
CA ILE A 583 16.48 -39.26 59.58
C ILE A 583 17.67 -39.58 58.68
N GLY A 584 17.83 -40.85 58.32
CA GLY A 584 18.89 -41.32 57.44
C GLY A 584 18.43 -41.46 55.99
N ILE A 585 19.31 -41.17 55.03
CA ILE A 585 19.08 -41.33 53.59
C ILE A 585 19.71 -42.64 53.14
N VAL A 586 18.94 -43.46 52.40
CA VAL A 586 19.43 -44.67 51.74
C VAL A 586 19.24 -44.56 50.22
N ASP A 587 20.24 -44.98 49.44
CA ASP A 587 20.17 -44.86 47.97
C ASP A 587 19.36 -46.00 47.32
N ALA A 588 19.26 -47.18 47.95
CA ALA A 588 18.51 -48.33 47.43
C ALA A 588 17.47 -48.85 48.44
N ALA A 589 16.28 -49.26 47.95
CA ALA A 589 15.21 -49.79 48.79
C ALA A 589 15.58 -51.09 49.54
N GLY A 590 16.56 -51.83 49.02
CA GLY A 590 17.13 -53.02 49.69
C GLY A 590 17.91 -52.69 50.97
N ASP A 591 18.58 -51.54 51.01
CA ASP A 591 19.36 -51.11 52.18
C ASP A 591 18.47 -50.65 53.33
N GLY A 592 17.33 -50.03 53.03
CA GLY A 592 16.35 -49.62 54.04
C GLY A 592 15.86 -50.79 54.89
N ARG A 593 15.53 -51.93 54.26
CA ARG A 593 15.11 -53.15 54.98
C ARG A 593 16.24 -53.77 55.81
N ARG A 594 17.46 -53.79 55.28
CA ARG A 594 18.63 -54.36 55.97
C ARG A 594 19.02 -53.56 57.21
N LEU A 595 18.93 -52.23 57.13
CA LEU A 595 19.35 -51.30 58.18
C LEU A 595 18.24 -51.00 59.20
N GLN A 596 16.99 -51.36 58.91
CA GLN A 596 15.85 -51.10 59.80
C GLN A 596 16.02 -51.72 61.20
N SER A 597 16.61 -52.90 61.30
CA SER A 597 16.84 -53.59 62.58
C SER A 597 17.92 -52.93 63.45
N LEU A 598 18.72 -52.03 62.88
CA LEU A 598 19.78 -51.29 63.56
C LEU A 598 19.33 -49.90 64.03
N LEU A 599 18.08 -49.50 63.75
CA LEU A 599 17.56 -48.19 64.13
C LEU A 599 17.28 -48.11 65.63
N ALA A 600 17.80 -47.06 66.26
CA ALA A 600 17.46 -46.73 67.63
C ALA A 600 16.04 -46.12 67.72
N PRO A 601 15.39 -46.17 68.90
CA PRO A 601 14.08 -45.54 69.10
C PRO A 601 14.05 -44.08 68.62
N GLY A 602 13.10 -43.77 67.75
CA GLY A 602 12.90 -42.43 67.17
C GLY A 602 13.52 -42.22 65.79
N GLN A 603 14.42 -43.11 65.33
CA GLN A 603 15.07 -43.01 64.03
C GLN A 603 14.20 -43.55 62.88
N ARG A 604 14.47 -43.04 61.67
CA ARG A 604 13.87 -43.53 60.43
C ARG A 604 14.86 -43.41 59.27
N LEU A 605 14.69 -44.26 58.27
CA LEU A 605 15.41 -44.22 57.01
C LEU A 605 14.44 -43.85 55.90
N VAL A 606 14.90 -43.08 54.94
CA VAL A 606 14.13 -42.71 53.76
C VAL A 606 14.98 -42.87 52.49
N SER A 607 14.37 -43.38 51.42
CA SER A 607 15.01 -43.40 50.12
C SER A 607 14.77 -42.12 49.34
N ARG A 608 15.60 -41.84 48.33
CA ARG A 608 15.37 -40.72 47.40
C ARG A 608 14.00 -40.80 46.71
N GLU A 609 13.54 -42.02 46.46
CA GLU A 609 12.24 -42.31 45.82
C GLU A 609 11.06 -42.18 46.80
N GLY A 610 11.30 -41.99 48.10
CA GLY A 610 10.25 -41.79 49.10
C GLY A 610 9.79 -43.04 49.85
N ALA A 611 10.51 -44.17 49.74
CA ALA A 611 10.27 -45.32 50.60
C ALA A 611 10.77 -45.02 52.03
N LEU A 612 10.02 -45.45 53.04
CA LEU A 612 10.26 -45.10 54.45
C LEU A 612 10.38 -46.35 55.32
N TRP A 613 11.36 -46.40 56.22
CA TRP A 613 11.51 -47.44 57.26
C TRP A 613 11.69 -46.79 58.63
N ARG A 614 10.91 -47.23 59.62
CA ARG A 614 10.99 -46.74 60.99
C ARG A 614 11.51 -47.81 61.95
N TRP A 615 12.08 -47.37 63.06
CA TRP A 615 12.61 -48.22 64.13
C TRP A 615 11.58 -49.20 64.74
N ASP A 616 10.28 -48.88 64.66
CA ASP A 616 9.16 -49.68 65.18
C ASP A 616 8.67 -50.75 64.19
N GLY A 617 9.37 -50.95 63.07
CA GLY A 617 9.03 -51.94 62.05
C GLY A 617 8.11 -51.40 60.94
N PHE A 618 7.62 -50.16 61.04
CA PHE A 618 6.79 -49.58 59.99
C PHE A 618 7.59 -49.36 58.70
N THR A 619 7.04 -49.81 57.58
CA THR A 619 7.62 -49.66 56.24
C THR A 619 6.58 -49.14 55.25
N ALA A 620 6.90 -48.13 54.46
CA ALA A 620 6.07 -47.62 53.36
C ALA A 620 6.86 -47.68 52.03
N SER A 621 6.19 -48.08 50.94
CA SER A 621 6.76 -48.08 49.59
C SER A 621 6.68 -46.69 48.96
N ALA A 622 7.47 -46.49 47.90
CA ALA A 622 7.56 -45.23 47.15
C ALA A 622 6.36 -44.94 46.22
N ASP A 623 5.29 -45.75 46.27
CA ASP A 623 4.28 -45.83 45.21
C ASP A 623 3.31 -44.63 45.14
N ALA A 624 3.44 -43.63 46.01
CA ALA A 624 2.71 -42.37 45.90
C ALA A 624 3.48 -41.19 46.55
N PRO A 625 3.83 -40.14 45.78
CA PRO A 625 4.41 -38.93 46.37
C PRO A 625 3.39 -38.23 47.29
N THR A 626 3.81 -37.90 48.51
CA THR A 626 2.97 -37.20 49.49
C THR A 626 2.62 -35.79 49.00
N ALA A 627 1.49 -35.24 49.44
CA ALA A 627 1.05 -33.88 49.06
C ALA A 627 2.14 -32.82 49.37
N ALA A 628 2.88 -32.99 50.47
CA ALA A 628 4.00 -32.14 50.83
C ALA A 628 5.20 -32.26 49.86
N ALA A 629 5.50 -33.48 49.37
CA ALA A 629 6.55 -33.68 48.36
C ALA A 629 6.20 -33.00 47.02
N GLN A 630 4.94 -33.10 46.59
CA GLN A 630 4.48 -32.43 45.37
C GLN A 630 4.55 -30.90 45.50
N ARG A 631 4.20 -30.36 46.67
CA ARG A 631 4.25 -28.92 46.94
C ARG A 631 5.68 -28.38 47.01
N LEU A 632 6.63 -29.15 47.56
CA LEU A 632 8.07 -28.84 47.52
C LEU A 632 8.64 -28.85 46.10
N ALA A 633 8.29 -29.86 45.30
CA ALA A 633 8.72 -29.94 43.90
C ALA A 633 8.19 -28.77 43.07
N GLN A 634 6.93 -28.37 43.28
CA GLN A 634 6.33 -27.20 42.63
C GLN A 634 6.97 -25.88 43.07
N LYS A 635 7.36 -25.73 44.35
CA LYS A 635 8.08 -24.56 44.87
C LYS A 635 9.48 -24.43 44.27
N ASN A 636 10.23 -25.53 44.18
CA ASN A 636 11.54 -25.55 43.54
C ASN A 636 11.44 -25.24 42.04
N ARG A 637 10.41 -25.74 41.34
CA ARG A 637 10.16 -25.45 39.93
C ARG A 637 9.80 -23.97 39.69
N LEU A 638 8.99 -23.37 40.56
CA LEU A 638 8.68 -21.93 40.47
C LEU A 638 9.90 -21.03 40.70
N ALA A 639 10.86 -21.45 41.52
CA ALA A 639 12.09 -20.69 41.74
C ALA A 639 13.11 -20.80 40.58
N GLU A 640 12.95 -21.80 39.71
CA GLU A 640 13.81 -22.05 38.54
C GLU A 640 13.32 -21.29 37.28
N LEU A 641 12.01 -21.13 37.15
CA LEU A 641 11.35 -20.35 36.09
C LEU A 641 11.47 -18.85 36.35
#